data_AF-A0AAE0Z463-F1
#
_entry.id   AF-A0AAE0Z463-F1
#
_cell.length_a   1.000
_cell.length_b   1.000
_cell.length_c   1.000
_cell.angle_alpha   90.00
_cell.angle_beta   90.00
_cell.angle_gamma   90.00
#
_symmetry.space_group_name_H-M   'P 1'
#
loop_
_entity.id
_entity.type
_entity.pdbx_description
1 polymer ?
#
loop_
_entity_poly.entity_id
_entity_poly.type
_entity_poly.pdbx_seq_one_letter_code
_entity_poly.pdbx_strand_id
1 'polypeptide(L)'
;MVNRHLTLLQLVCIVCCSLAQQGEGASVPNEIVTKLFKLIQDDQKNNLISSNRQPPFYRQPGLYSSYTKNNFHGKPSSAVGRTVGVFDNNLFTTNFINTILMEAYQRGRAPLPSPEQLRMSLDLLPLYKDKNRPYENSVAAYWPMVYDEKAMFWQSHSSNHLALLDLLKTYHKIPLYQALSFLGYSDIANFIKYFENNSDNLKSIAYIPMDTDCTLINIGLGSVLLKGKANFPLAWEQWEGYNTNLSSAFDAVKDYSYRPFWGDKDSGSIDPRTYYVFRHFLDDAKAAGKDVALPTTWTQSQRELSWQRDKGMAMFRNVNNVCLGVTANTVYGITSSILSGLVNVSVLEDPLLAQIYHNSSALLLHSVANNMTGRPDLALVYYPSRVQVEWFISRSLAKLEDAAQKGPQPSPLLEFAYKTLKAALRVHVTQRLLEKAQEDAQNTVFFEEFLGMGDFSASGAAKKTGEDRIFSTAMALNVLINSWTRLDETKQALKWVADTPQNVKMTASRATLWLTHNTFGGKYKPGGAFFAGSYKWERTWPNYYPGNRYNFYNGSTIHDWNSQEPSSVTSFFMDGYVSPDSYTAMLGQTWFGRTTPRDFRGYNAEKEYFFAYWESEPLTYAITMLGLAMYSNIDE
;
A
#
# COMPACT_ATOMS: atom_id res chain seq x y z
N MET A 1 -13.10 49.32 42.65
CA MET A 1 -13.67 49.24 41.28
C MET A 1 -12.61 49.17 40.18
N VAL A 2 -11.44 49.81 40.31
CA VAL A 2 -10.38 49.83 39.27
C VAL A 2 -9.82 48.44 38.89
N ASN A 3 -9.72 47.49 39.83
CA ASN A 3 -9.19 46.15 39.53
C ASN A 3 -10.10 45.27 38.67
N ARG A 4 -11.44 45.43 38.72
CA ARG A 4 -12.35 44.59 37.93
C ARG A 4 -12.32 44.93 36.44
N HIS A 5 -12.09 46.19 36.08
CA HIS A 5 -11.98 46.60 34.68
C HIS A 5 -10.66 46.15 34.05
N LEU A 6 -9.56 46.10 34.82
CA LEU A 6 -8.27 45.61 34.34
C LEU A 6 -8.29 44.11 34.05
N THR A 7 -8.91 43.31 34.92
CA THR A 7 -9.08 41.87 34.71
C THR A 7 -9.99 41.55 33.54
N LEU A 8 -11.06 42.33 33.34
CA LEU A 8 -11.95 42.19 32.18
C LEU A 8 -11.23 42.57 30.87
N LEU A 9 -10.40 43.62 30.88
CA LEU A 9 -9.61 44.01 29.70
C LEU A 9 -8.54 42.96 29.36
N GLN A 10 -7.90 42.36 30.37
CA GLN A 10 -6.95 41.27 30.16
C GLN A 10 -7.63 40.02 29.62
N LEU A 11 -8.83 39.67 30.12
CA LEU A 11 -9.63 38.56 29.58
C LEU A 11 -10.09 38.84 28.14
N VAL A 12 -10.52 40.06 27.83
CA VAL A 12 -10.90 40.46 26.46
C VAL A 12 -9.67 40.48 25.55
N CYS A 13 -8.50 40.93 26.00
CA CYS A 13 -7.27 40.85 25.21
C CYS A 13 -6.80 39.40 25.03
N ILE A 14 -6.94 38.52 26.02
CA ILE A 14 -6.61 37.10 25.88
C ILE A 14 -7.59 36.42 24.93
N VAL A 15 -8.89 36.73 25.01
CA VAL A 15 -9.93 36.23 24.08
C VAL A 15 -9.73 36.81 22.68
N CYS A 16 -9.39 38.08 22.53
CA CYS A 16 -9.10 38.70 21.24
C CYS A 16 -7.77 38.24 20.65
N CYS A 17 -6.73 37.97 21.45
CA CYS A 17 -5.46 37.38 20.99
C CYS A 17 -5.61 35.89 20.64
N SER A 18 -6.48 35.15 21.34
CA SER A 18 -6.80 33.76 20.99
C SER A 18 -7.77 33.65 19.81
N LEU A 19 -8.61 34.67 19.57
CA LEU A 19 -9.41 34.81 18.34
C LEU A 19 -8.59 35.37 17.16
N ALA A 20 -7.57 36.21 17.41
CA ALA A 20 -6.67 36.73 16.38
C ALA A 20 -5.54 35.76 16.00
N GLN A 21 -5.37 34.66 16.75
CA GLN A 21 -4.65 33.46 16.30
C GLN A 21 -5.56 32.48 15.56
N GLN A 22 -6.67 32.95 14.97
CA GLN A 22 -7.20 32.31 13.77
C GLN A 22 -6.16 32.48 12.68
N GLY A 23 -5.30 31.47 12.55
CA GLY A 23 -4.15 31.48 11.66
C GLY A 23 -4.54 31.92 10.27
N GLU A 24 -3.78 32.88 9.74
CA GLU A 24 -3.73 33.12 8.30
C GLU A 24 -3.64 31.75 7.61
N GLY A 25 -4.54 31.51 6.64
CA GLY A 25 -4.53 30.27 5.88
C GLY A 25 -3.14 30.01 5.32
N ALA A 26 -2.66 28.77 5.42
CA ALA A 26 -1.34 28.42 4.90
C ALA A 26 -1.26 28.77 3.41
N SER A 27 -0.35 29.68 3.03
CA SER A 27 -0.07 29.91 1.62
C SER A 27 0.97 28.88 1.15
N VAL A 28 0.66 28.20 0.06
CA VAL A 28 1.61 27.29 -0.60
C VAL A 28 2.26 28.05 -1.75
N PRO A 29 3.58 28.28 -1.71
CA PRO A 29 4.28 28.89 -2.83
C PRO A 29 4.20 28.00 -4.07
N ASN A 30 3.78 28.55 -5.20
CA ASN A 30 3.68 27.84 -6.48
C ASN A 30 5.02 27.21 -6.91
N GLU A 31 6.13 27.79 -6.47
CA GLU A 31 7.49 27.30 -6.72
C GLU A 31 7.73 25.92 -6.10
N ILE A 32 7.09 25.60 -4.96
CA ILE A 32 7.26 24.29 -4.29
C ILE A 32 6.58 23.20 -5.11
N VAL A 33 5.32 23.41 -5.52
CA VAL A 33 4.57 22.46 -6.36
C VAL A 33 5.29 22.26 -7.69
N THR A 34 5.77 23.34 -8.30
CA THR A 34 6.54 23.28 -9.57
C THR A 34 7.86 22.53 -9.41
N LYS A 35 8.58 22.75 -8.31
CA LYS A 35 9.84 22.05 -8.03
C LYS A 35 9.62 20.55 -7.78
N LEU A 36 8.58 20.18 -7.03
CA LEU A 36 8.21 18.77 -6.84
C LEU A 36 7.88 18.10 -8.17
N PHE A 37 7.04 18.74 -8.98
CA PHE A 37 6.69 18.27 -10.32
C PHE A 37 7.93 18.02 -11.19
N LYS A 38 8.88 18.96 -11.19
CA LYS A 38 10.14 18.83 -11.94
C LYS A 38 11.00 17.66 -11.44
N LEU A 39 11.13 17.46 -10.13
CA LEU A 39 11.89 16.33 -9.57
C LEU A 39 11.31 14.98 -9.98
N ILE A 40 9.97 14.87 -10.02
CA ILE A 40 9.27 13.67 -10.49
C ILE A 40 9.57 13.45 -11.98
N GLN A 41 9.46 14.49 -12.80
CA GLN A 41 9.72 14.42 -14.24
C GLN A 41 11.18 14.06 -14.55
N ASP A 42 12.13 14.67 -13.83
CA ASP A 42 13.56 14.46 -14.03
C ASP A 42 13.98 13.03 -13.63
N ASP A 43 13.40 12.44 -12.58
CA ASP A 43 13.66 11.04 -12.19
C ASP A 43 13.35 10.05 -13.33
N GLN A 44 12.17 10.16 -13.96
CA GLN A 44 11.77 9.28 -15.06
C GLN A 44 12.70 9.39 -16.28
N LYS A 45 13.14 10.61 -16.62
CA LYS A 45 14.07 10.87 -17.74
C LYS A 45 15.48 10.35 -17.45
N ASN A 46 15.94 10.49 -16.22
CA ASN A 46 17.30 10.10 -15.82
C ASN A 46 17.46 8.58 -15.61
N ASN A 47 16.36 7.81 -15.60
CA ASN A 47 16.38 6.35 -15.56
C ASN A 47 16.73 5.68 -16.91
N LEU A 48 17.18 6.44 -17.91
CA LEU A 48 17.67 5.96 -19.21
C LEU A 48 19.06 5.27 -19.18
N ILE A 49 19.58 4.86 -18.01
CA ILE A 49 20.97 4.40 -17.86
C ILE A 49 21.04 2.87 -17.76
N SER A 50 21.59 2.22 -18.79
CA SER A 50 22.21 0.90 -18.63
C SER A 50 23.48 1.06 -17.80
N SER A 51 23.47 0.61 -16.55
CA SER A 51 24.69 0.57 -15.74
C SER A 51 25.70 -0.39 -16.40
N ASN A 52 26.91 0.10 -16.70
CA ASN A 52 28.03 -0.74 -17.13
C ASN A 52 28.78 -1.40 -15.94
N ARG A 53 28.32 -1.20 -14.69
CA ARG A 53 28.97 -1.76 -13.49
C ARG A 53 28.42 -3.15 -13.18
N GLN A 54 29.26 -4.11 -12.82
CA GLN A 54 28.87 -5.47 -12.46
C GLN A 54 28.64 -5.61 -10.93
N PRO A 55 27.52 -6.23 -10.48
CA PRO A 55 26.37 -6.61 -11.30
C PRO A 55 25.62 -5.36 -11.77
N PRO A 56 25.19 -5.29 -13.04
CA PRO A 56 24.46 -4.14 -13.53
C PRO A 56 23.05 -4.21 -12.99
N PHE A 57 22.77 -3.51 -11.90
CA PHE A 57 21.39 -3.23 -11.52
C PHE A 57 20.79 -2.38 -12.64
N TYR A 58 19.91 -3.02 -13.41
CA TYR A 58 19.28 -2.48 -14.60
C TYR A 58 18.14 -1.55 -14.19
N ARG A 59 18.07 -0.36 -14.79
CA ARG A 59 16.93 0.54 -14.67
C ARG A 59 16.18 0.54 -15.99
N GLN A 60 14.91 0.14 -15.96
CA GLN A 60 14.05 0.14 -17.13
C GLN A 60 13.67 1.59 -17.46
N PRO A 61 14.06 2.09 -18.64
CA PRO A 61 13.66 3.43 -19.06
C PRO A 61 12.14 3.59 -19.11
N GLY A 62 11.64 4.73 -18.63
CA GLY A 62 10.21 5.04 -18.58
C GLY A 62 9.53 4.74 -17.25
N LEU A 63 10.17 3.95 -16.37
CA LEU A 63 9.72 3.75 -15.00
C LEU A 63 10.27 4.83 -14.06
N TYR A 64 9.51 5.11 -13.01
CA TYR A 64 10.00 5.91 -11.87
C TYR A 64 10.81 5.05 -10.91
N SER A 65 11.76 5.68 -10.23
CA SER A 65 12.63 5.00 -9.29
C SER A 65 11.86 4.38 -8.12
N SER A 66 12.11 3.09 -7.88
CA SER A 66 11.67 2.33 -6.72
C SER A 66 12.82 1.46 -6.24
N TYR A 67 13.01 1.34 -4.93
CA TYR A 67 14.09 0.55 -4.34
C TYR A 67 13.55 -0.39 -3.28
N THR A 68 13.95 -1.65 -3.35
CA THR A 68 13.81 -2.59 -2.23
C THR A 68 14.96 -2.37 -1.27
N LYS A 69 14.63 -2.05 -0.03
CA LYS A 69 15.54 -1.85 1.10
C LYS A 69 15.15 -2.78 2.23
N ASN A 70 15.96 -2.83 3.28
CA ASN A 70 15.65 -3.61 4.48
C ASN A 70 15.55 -2.68 5.68
N ASN A 71 14.53 -2.86 6.53
CA ASN A 71 14.30 -2.05 7.72
C ASN A 71 15.28 -2.45 8.85
N PHE A 72 16.58 -2.22 8.63
CA PHE A 72 17.54 -2.23 9.71
C PHE A 72 17.22 -1.10 10.67
N HIS A 73 17.29 -1.31 11.98
CA HIS A 73 17.10 -0.26 12.97
C HIS A 73 18.08 -0.44 14.13
N GLY A 74 18.31 0.62 14.89
CA GLY A 74 19.17 0.59 16.06
C GLY A 74 20.34 1.58 15.98
N LYS A 75 21.55 1.15 16.35
CA LYS A 75 22.72 2.03 16.37
C LYS A 75 23.08 2.49 14.94
N PRO A 76 23.90 3.55 14.78
CA PRO A 76 24.22 4.08 13.45
C PRO A 76 24.83 3.04 12.50
N SER A 77 25.62 2.08 13.02
CA SER A 77 26.20 1.00 12.22
C SER A 77 25.16 -0.01 11.72
N SER A 78 24.02 -0.18 12.40
CA SER A 78 22.90 -0.99 11.93
C SER A 78 22.05 -0.18 10.94
N ALA A 79 21.69 1.05 11.31
CA ALA A 79 20.82 1.93 10.54
C ALA A 79 21.36 2.24 9.12
N VAL A 80 22.69 2.22 8.92
CA VAL A 80 23.27 2.37 7.58
C VAL A 80 22.79 1.28 6.60
N GLY A 81 22.36 0.11 7.08
CA GLY A 81 21.77 -0.92 6.22
C GLY A 81 20.54 -0.44 5.44
N ARG A 82 19.80 0.56 5.94
CA ARG A 82 18.67 1.18 5.21
C ARG A 82 19.11 2.06 4.03
N THR A 83 20.40 2.40 3.89
CA THR A 83 20.90 3.17 2.75
C THR A 83 21.22 2.29 1.54
N VAL A 84 21.35 0.96 1.76
CA VAL A 84 21.59 -0.02 0.71
C VAL A 84 20.25 -0.51 0.16
N GLY A 85 20.05 -0.37 -1.15
CA GLY A 85 18.84 -0.79 -1.82
C GLY A 85 19.09 -1.37 -3.20
N VAL A 86 18.17 -2.21 -3.65
CA VAL A 86 18.13 -2.79 -5.00
C VAL A 86 17.09 -2.02 -5.79
N PHE A 87 17.47 -1.48 -6.95
CA PHE A 87 16.50 -0.84 -7.84
C PHE A 87 15.46 -1.87 -8.29
N ASP A 88 14.19 -1.52 -8.25
CA ASP A 88 13.08 -2.41 -8.55
C ASP A 88 12.27 -1.91 -9.75
N ASN A 89 12.33 -2.66 -10.85
CA ASN A 89 11.58 -2.36 -12.07
C ASN A 89 10.15 -2.90 -11.93
N ASN A 90 9.27 -2.14 -11.25
CA ASN A 90 7.88 -2.53 -11.07
C ASN A 90 6.90 -1.54 -11.72
N LEU A 91 5.78 -2.06 -12.22
CA LEU A 91 4.70 -1.26 -12.78
C LEU A 91 3.89 -0.54 -11.70
N PHE A 92 3.78 -1.17 -10.53
CA PHE A 92 2.94 -0.72 -9.42
C PHE A 92 3.22 0.73 -9.00
N THR A 93 4.47 1.06 -8.70
CA THR A 93 4.91 2.40 -8.28
C THR A 93 4.66 3.42 -9.38
N THR A 94 4.96 3.03 -10.62
CA THR A 94 4.82 3.88 -11.79
C THR A 94 3.36 4.24 -12.05
N ASN A 95 2.45 3.27 -11.97
CA ASN A 95 1.01 3.52 -12.13
C ASN A 95 0.45 4.40 -11.00
N PHE A 96 0.94 4.24 -9.76
CA PHE A 96 0.57 5.14 -8.67
C PHE A 96 1.00 6.58 -8.96
N ILE A 97 2.26 6.80 -9.35
CA ILE A 97 2.77 8.15 -9.67
C ILE A 97 1.98 8.76 -10.81
N ASN A 98 1.74 8.03 -11.90
CA ASN A 98 0.92 8.53 -13.03
C ASN A 98 -0.49 8.92 -12.58
N THR A 99 -1.12 8.09 -11.75
CA THR A 99 -2.45 8.39 -11.24
C THR A 99 -2.44 9.64 -10.35
N ILE A 100 -1.42 9.78 -9.49
CA ILE A 100 -1.26 10.97 -8.64
C ILE A 100 -1.02 12.23 -9.45
N LEU A 101 -0.17 12.19 -10.48
CA LEU A 101 0.09 13.33 -11.36
C LEU A 101 -1.21 13.83 -12.01
N MET A 102 -2.03 12.89 -12.49
CA MET A 102 -3.33 13.19 -13.09
C MET A 102 -4.33 13.74 -12.07
N GLU A 103 -4.41 13.13 -10.88
CA GLU A 103 -5.27 13.61 -9.79
C GLU A 103 -4.84 15.00 -9.29
N ALA A 104 -3.54 15.27 -9.21
CA ALA A 104 -3.00 16.56 -8.78
C ALA A 104 -3.31 17.67 -9.78
N TYR A 105 -3.24 17.37 -11.08
CA TYR A 105 -3.69 18.29 -12.12
C TYR A 105 -5.20 18.53 -12.05
N GLN A 106 -6.01 17.46 -12.03
CA GLN A 106 -7.48 17.55 -12.09
C GLN A 106 -8.11 18.15 -10.83
N ARG A 107 -7.59 17.84 -9.63
CA ARG A 107 -8.17 18.26 -8.34
C ARG A 107 -7.40 19.37 -7.65
N GLY A 108 -6.10 19.46 -7.88
CA GLY A 108 -5.22 20.43 -7.20
C GLY A 108 -4.67 21.53 -8.11
N ARG A 109 -4.98 21.51 -9.41
CA ARG A 109 -4.40 22.44 -10.40
C ARG A 109 -2.88 22.46 -10.40
N ALA A 110 -2.24 21.33 -10.07
CA ALA A 110 -0.80 21.14 -10.24
C ALA A 110 -0.42 21.28 -11.73
N PRO A 111 0.87 21.47 -12.06
CA PRO A 111 1.32 21.51 -13.45
C PRO A 111 0.83 20.30 -14.26
N LEU A 112 0.41 20.54 -15.50
CA LEU A 112 -0.02 19.51 -16.44
C LEU A 112 1.17 18.60 -16.81
N PRO A 113 1.08 17.26 -16.59
CA PRO A 113 2.04 16.30 -17.13
C PRO A 113 2.25 16.48 -18.63
N SER A 114 3.47 16.32 -19.15
CA SER A 114 3.65 16.33 -20.60
C SER A 114 3.11 15.02 -21.21
N PRO A 115 2.63 15.02 -22.47
CA PRO A 115 2.23 13.80 -23.15
C PRO A 115 3.32 12.72 -23.11
N GLU A 116 4.58 13.11 -23.28
CA GLU A 116 5.74 12.21 -23.23
C GLU A 116 5.93 11.57 -21.86
N GLN A 117 5.72 12.33 -20.78
CA GLN A 117 5.90 11.83 -19.41
C GLN A 117 4.97 10.64 -19.13
N LEU A 118 3.70 10.74 -19.53
CA LEU A 118 2.75 9.63 -19.39
C LEU A 118 3.09 8.50 -20.37
N ARG A 119 3.34 8.83 -21.65
CA ARG A 119 3.61 7.86 -22.72
C ARG A 119 4.79 6.93 -22.41
N MET A 120 5.89 7.47 -21.88
CA MET A 120 7.10 6.69 -21.57
C MET A 120 6.83 5.49 -20.66
N SER A 121 5.92 5.64 -19.70
CA SER A 121 5.54 4.55 -18.80
C SER A 121 4.49 3.62 -19.39
N LEU A 122 3.54 4.16 -20.15
CA LEU A 122 2.48 3.38 -20.81
C LEU A 122 3.03 2.50 -21.93
N ASP A 123 4.15 2.88 -22.56
CA ASP A 123 4.88 2.07 -23.56
C ASP A 123 5.32 0.72 -22.99
N LEU A 124 5.45 0.61 -21.67
CA LEU A 124 5.93 -0.58 -20.98
C LEU A 124 4.80 -1.52 -20.53
N LEU A 125 3.53 -1.08 -20.52
CA LEU A 125 2.41 -1.88 -20.03
C LEU A 125 2.36 -3.31 -20.60
N PRO A 126 2.62 -3.55 -21.91
CA PRO A 126 2.61 -4.91 -22.48
C PRO A 126 3.61 -5.87 -21.81
N LEU A 127 4.69 -5.35 -21.21
CA LEU A 127 5.67 -6.16 -20.50
C LEU A 127 5.10 -6.76 -19.22
N TYR A 128 4.07 -6.14 -18.63
CA TYR A 128 3.50 -6.53 -17.33
C TYR A 128 2.15 -7.23 -17.44
N LYS A 129 1.60 -7.42 -18.64
CA LYS A 129 0.33 -8.14 -18.81
C LYS A 129 0.51 -9.64 -18.56
N ASP A 130 -0.53 -10.31 -18.07
CA ASP A 130 -0.58 -11.77 -18.01
C ASP A 130 -0.54 -12.37 -19.43
N LYS A 131 0.61 -12.95 -19.78
CA LYS A 131 0.86 -13.59 -21.09
C LYS A 131 0.56 -15.10 -21.09
N ASN A 132 0.14 -15.66 -19.96
CA ASN A 132 -0.19 -17.08 -19.86
C ASN A 132 -1.67 -17.37 -20.16
N ARG A 133 -2.50 -16.33 -20.34
CA ARG A 133 -3.89 -16.47 -20.78
C ARG A 133 -3.95 -16.57 -22.32
N PRO A 134 -4.80 -17.46 -22.88
CA PRO A 134 -4.90 -17.64 -24.33
C PRO A 134 -5.72 -16.55 -25.03
N TYR A 135 -6.01 -15.45 -24.34
CA TYR A 135 -6.84 -14.35 -24.82
C TYR A 135 -6.31 -13.01 -24.27
N GLU A 136 -6.64 -11.93 -24.97
CA GLU A 136 -6.36 -10.57 -24.49
C GLU A 136 -7.07 -10.32 -23.16
N ASN A 137 -6.33 -9.80 -22.20
CA ASN A 137 -6.80 -9.58 -20.84
C ASN A 137 -6.25 -8.25 -20.28
N SER A 138 -6.70 -7.87 -19.09
CA SER A 138 -6.26 -6.67 -18.38
C SER A 138 -5.63 -7.00 -17.02
N VAL A 139 -5.24 -8.26 -16.81
CA VAL A 139 -4.58 -8.73 -15.59
C VAL A 139 -3.11 -8.33 -15.65
N ALA A 140 -2.62 -7.72 -14.58
CA ALA A 140 -1.27 -7.15 -14.51
C ALA A 140 -0.39 -7.84 -13.47
N ALA A 141 0.88 -7.99 -13.81
CA ALA A 141 1.97 -8.43 -12.96
C ALA A 141 2.67 -7.23 -12.31
N TYR A 142 3.24 -7.46 -11.13
CA TYR A 142 4.08 -6.48 -10.45
C TYR A 142 5.41 -6.22 -11.19
N TRP A 143 6.05 -7.29 -11.68
CA TRP A 143 7.30 -7.26 -12.46
C TRP A 143 7.08 -7.64 -13.93
N PRO A 144 8.04 -7.34 -14.84
CA PRO A 144 7.95 -7.72 -16.23
C PRO A 144 7.85 -9.24 -16.41
N MET A 145 7.03 -9.67 -17.37
CA MET A 145 6.85 -11.06 -17.77
C MET A 145 7.91 -11.45 -18.81
N VAL A 146 8.72 -12.45 -18.47
CA VAL A 146 9.75 -13.06 -19.33
C VAL A 146 9.36 -14.49 -19.65
N TYR A 147 9.53 -14.91 -20.90
CA TYR A 147 9.26 -16.29 -21.32
C TYR A 147 10.43 -17.19 -20.95
N ASP A 148 10.16 -18.24 -20.19
CA ASP A 148 11.11 -19.31 -19.88
C ASP A 148 10.92 -20.45 -20.88
N GLU A 149 11.89 -20.64 -21.77
CA GLU A 149 11.88 -21.70 -22.79
C GLU A 149 11.89 -23.10 -22.20
N LYS A 150 12.49 -23.31 -21.02
CA LYS A 150 12.52 -24.63 -20.37
C LYS A 150 11.18 -24.95 -19.73
N ALA A 151 10.56 -23.97 -19.08
CA ALA A 151 9.25 -24.14 -18.48
C ALA A 151 8.10 -24.05 -19.51
N MET A 152 8.37 -23.54 -20.71
CA MET A 152 7.39 -23.17 -21.73
C MET A 152 6.27 -22.31 -21.13
N PHE A 153 6.67 -21.26 -20.39
CA PHE A 153 5.78 -20.47 -19.56
C PHE A 153 6.30 -19.05 -19.36
N TRP A 154 5.39 -18.07 -19.24
CA TRP A 154 5.77 -16.71 -18.87
C TRP A 154 5.84 -16.57 -17.36
N GLN A 155 6.92 -15.97 -16.85
CA GLN A 155 7.13 -15.74 -15.43
C GLN A 155 7.31 -14.25 -15.16
N SER A 156 6.67 -13.76 -14.10
CA SER A 156 7.03 -12.46 -13.49
C SER A 156 8.49 -12.52 -13.07
N HIS A 157 9.32 -11.56 -13.47
CA HIS A 157 10.76 -11.70 -13.38
C HIS A 157 11.43 -10.46 -12.77
N SER A 158 11.90 -10.58 -11.53
CA SER A 158 12.61 -9.49 -10.85
C SER A 158 14.13 -9.52 -11.10
N SER A 159 14.54 -9.02 -12.27
CA SER A 159 15.93 -9.15 -12.77
C SER A 159 17.00 -8.67 -11.79
N ASN A 160 16.77 -7.54 -11.10
CA ASN A 160 17.75 -6.99 -10.17
C ASN A 160 17.85 -7.77 -8.85
N HIS A 161 16.74 -8.32 -8.35
CA HIS A 161 16.76 -9.17 -7.17
C HIS A 161 17.44 -10.50 -7.48
N LEU A 162 17.19 -11.08 -8.65
CA LEU A 162 17.87 -12.28 -9.12
C LEU A 162 19.39 -12.04 -9.28
N ALA A 163 19.77 -10.92 -9.90
CA ALA A 163 21.17 -10.53 -10.02
C ALA A 163 21.85 -10.31 -8.65
N LEU A 164 21.14 -9.74 -7.66
CA LEU A 164 21.65 -9.65 -6.29
C LEU A 164 21.86 -11.05 -5.70
N LEU A 165 20.88 -11.95 -5.81
CA LEU A 165 20.98 -13.30 -5.27
C LEU A 165 22.15 -14.08 -5.90
N ASP A 166 22.36 -13.93 -7.20
CA ASP A 166 23.51 -14.54 -7.90
C ASP A 166 24.84 -13.90 -7.48
N LEU A 167 24.87 -12.58 -7.28
CA LEU A 167 26.05 -11.88 -6.74
C LEU A 167 26.40 -12.41 -5.34
N LEU A 168 25.42 -12.54 -4.45
CA LEU A 168 25.64 -13.03 -3.09
C LEU A 168 26.21 -14.47 -3.07
N LYS A 169 25.85 -15.30 -4.06
CA LYS A 169 26.45 -16.64 -4.26
C LYS A 169 27.89 -16.61 -4.77
N THR A 170 28.42 -15.49 -5.24
CA THR A 170 29.84 -15.43 -5.69
C THR A 170 30.79 -14.97 -4.58
N TYR A 171 30.27 -14.32 -3.53
CA TYR A 171 31.07 -13.72 -2.45
C TYR A 171 31.52 -14.67 -1.33
N HIS A 172 31.23 -15.98 -1.42
CA HIS A 172 31.65 -17.00 -0.43
C HIS A 172 33.17 -17.09 -0.13
N LYS A 173 34.01 -16.35 -0.86
CA LYS A 173 35.48 -16.50 -0.87
C LYS A 173 36.26 -15.34 -0.23
N ILE A 174 35.60 -14.33 0.35
CA ILE A 174 36.27 -13.16 0.96
C ILE A 174 36.05 -13.20 2.49
N PRO A 175 37.01 -12.77 3.33
CA PRO A 175 36.78 -12.53 4.77
C PRO A 175 35.84 -11.33 5.01
N LEU A 176 34.83 -11.12 4.15
CA LEU A 176 33.90 -9.99 4.17
C LEU A 176 33.11 -9.97 5.48
N TYR A 177 32.66 -11.13 5.96
CA TYR A 177 31.93 -11.20 7.23
C TYR A 177 32.78 -10.83 8.43
N GLN A 178 34.02 -11.29 8.46
CA GLN A 178 34.97 -10.94 9.52
C GLN A 178 35.33 -9.46 9.43
N ALA A 179 35.57 -8.93 8.22
CA ALA A 179 35.88 -7.52 7.99
C ALA A 179 34.71 -6.61 8.39
N LEU A 180 33.49 -6.89 7.94
CA LEU A 180 32.30 -6.14 8.33
C LEU A 180 32.07 -6.18 9.85
N SER A 181 32.21 -7.36 10.46
CA SER A 181 32.07 -7.50 11.91
C SER A 181 33.17 -6.74 12.67
N PHE A 182 34.42 -6.81 12.20
CA PHE A 182 35.56 -6.06 12.76
C PHE A 182 35.36 -4.55 12.66
N LEU A 183 34.76 -4.07 11.57
CA LEU A 183 34.41 -2.66 11.37
C LEU A 183 33.12 -2.23 12.11
N GLY A 184 32.49 -3.11 12.89
CA GLY A 184 31.28 -2.81 13.67
C GLY A 184 29.95 -2.96 12.94
N TYR A 185 29.94 -3.60 11.77
CA TYR A 185 28.76 -3.86 10.92
C TYR A 185 28.28 -5.32 11.02
N SER A 186 28.27 -5.88 12.23
CA SER A 186 27.88 -7.28 12.46
C SER A 186 26.45 -7.60 12.00
N ASP A 187 25.51 -6.66 12.14
CA ASP A 187 24.12 -6.87 11.68
C ASP A 187 24.04 -7.03 10.16
N ILE A 188 24.84 -6.26 9.42
CA ILE A 188 24.94 -6.37 7.96
C ILE A 188 25.64 -7.68 7.59
N ALA A 189 26.68 -8.09 8.33
CA ALA A 189 27.32 -9.38 8.11
C ALA A 189 26.34 -10.55 8.32
N ASN A 190 25.52 -10.51 9.37
CA ASN A 190 24.49 -11.51 9.66
C ASN A 190 23.37 -11.51 8.62
N PHE A 191 22.97 -10.34 8.14
CA PHE A 191 22.04 -10.20 7.02
C PHE A 191 22.53 -10.92 5.77
N ILE A 192 23.78 -10.67 5.36
CA ILE A 192 24.34 -11.27 4.16
C ILE A 192 24.40 -12.81 4.31
N LYS A 193 24.84 -13.31 5.47
CA LYS A 193 24.83 -14.75 5.79
C LYS A 193 23.43 -15.37 5.71
N TYR A 194 22.41 -14.65 6.21
CA TYR A 194 21.02 -15.11 6.12
C TYR A 194 20.58 -15.26 4.65
N PHE A 195 20.86 -14.26 3.81
CA PHE A 195 20.53 -14.30 2.39
C PHE A 195 21.26 -15.42 1.65
N GLU A 196 22.54 -15.62 1.97
CA GLU A 196 23.36 -16.70 1.43
C GLU A 196 22.73 -18.07 1.72
N ASN A 197 22.47 -18.34 3.01
CA ASN A 197 21.93 -19.62 3.49
C ASN A 197 20.50 -19.90 3.02
N ASN A 198 19.74 -18.86 2.67
CA ASN A 198 18.34 -18.97 2.23
C ASN A 198 18.15 -18.63 0.75
N SER A 199 19.23 -18.51 -0.03
CA SER A 199 19.19 -17.95 -1.38
C SER A 199 18.21 -18.68 -2.31
N ASP A 200 18.14 -20.00 -2.27
CA ASP A 200 17.21 -20.78 -3.12
C ASP A 200 15.73 -20.57 -2.73
N ASN A 201 15.44 -20.45 -1.42
CA ASN A 201 14.09 -20.09 -0.96
C ASN A 201 13.73 -18.66 -1.39
N LEU A 202 14.67 -17.73 -1.30
CA LEU A 202 14.47 -16.32 -1.68
C LEU A 202 14.34 -16.15 -3.20
N LYS A 203 14.98 -16.99 -4.02
CA LYS A 203 14.80 -17.00 -5.48
C LYS A 203 13.34 -17.19 -5.88
N SER A 204 12.59 -18.05 -5.19
CA SER A 204 11.17 -18.26 -5.48
C SER A 204 10.30 -17.00 -5.31
N ILE A 205 10.74 -16.04 -4.48
CA ILE A 205 10.03 -14.77 -4.25
C ILE A 205 10.23 -13.81 -5.44
N ALA A 206 11.24 -14.02 -6.28
CA ALA A 206 11.47 -13.20 -7.47
C ALA A 206 10.55 -13.55 -8.65
N TYR A 207 9.66 -14.53 -8.47
CA TYR A 207 8.73 -15.06 -9.48
C TYR A 207 7.29 -15.19 -8.94
N ILE A 208 6.74 -14.06 -8.46
CA ILE A 208 5.38 -14.01 -7.92
C ILE A 208 4.31 -14.07 -9.03
N PRO A 209 3.11 -14.58 -8.74
CA PRO A 209 1.99 -14.52 -9.67
C PRO A 209 1.56 -13.07 -9.93
N MET A 210 0.71 -12.88 -10.94
CA MET A 210 -0.04 -11.64 -11.11
C MET A 210 -0.91 -11.38 -9.88
N ASP A 211 -1.22 -10.12 -9.63
CA ASP A 211 -1.92 -9.73 -8.42
C ASP A 211 -3.08 -8.76 -8.68
N THR A 212 -4.07 -8.82 -7.79
CA THR A 212 -5.26 -7.98 -7.80
C THR A 212 -4.89 -6.51 -7.65
N ASP A 213 -3.82 -6.20 -6.93
CA ASP A 213 -3.43 -4.83 -6.63
C ASP A 213 -3.00 -4.07 -7.88
N CYS A 214 -2.00 -4.58 -8.59
CA CYS A 214 -1.49 -4.06 -9.86
C CYS A 214 -2.61 -3.97 -10.90
N THR A 215 -3.46 -5.01 -10.95
CA THR A 215 -4.59 -5.07 -11.87
C THR A 215 -5.56 -3.91 -11.62
N LEU A 216 -6.03 -3.72 -10.38
CA LEU A 216 -7.07 -2.73 -10.09
C LEU A 216 -6.53 -1.30 -10.02
N ILE A 217 -5.24 -1.12 -9.71
CA ILE A 217 -4.56 0.16 -9.89
C ILE A 217 -4.46 0.53 -11.37
N ASN A 218 -4.15 -0.43 -12.25
CA ASN A 218 -4.14 -0.20 -13.70
C ASN A 218 -5.54 0.18 -14.23
N ILE A 219 -6.61 -0.46 -13.75
CA ILE A 219 -8.00 -0.04 -14.04
C ILE A 219 -8.27 1.39 -13.52
N GLY A 220 -7.76 1.71 -12.33
CA GLY A 220 -7.83 3.05 -11.77
C GLY A 220 -7.09 4.11 -12.61
N LEU A 221 -5.93 3.77 -13.19
CA LEU A 221 -5.19 4.62 -14.11
C LEU A 221 -6.00 4.90 -15.39
N GLY A 222 -6.58 3.85 -15.99
CA GLY A 222 -7.49 4.01 -17.14
C GLY A 222 -8.65 4.95 -16.85
N SER A 223 -9.21 4.87 -15.63
CA SER A 223 -10.33 5.72 -15.21
C SER A 223 -9.96 7.21 -15.15
N VAL A 224 -8.75 7.56 -14.70
CA VAL A 224 -8.30 8.96 -14.67
C VAL A 224 -7.84 9.45 -16.06
N LEU A 225 -7.27 8.56 -16.88
CA LEU A 225 -6.92 8.87 -18.28
C LEU A 225 -8.17 9.13 -19.12
N LEU A 226 -9.22 8.33 -18.97
CA LEU A 226 -10.49 8.53 -19.67
C LEU A 226 -11.10 9.90 -19.36
N LYS A 227 -11.12 10.30 -18.07
CA LYS A 227 -11.56 11.63 -17.66
C LYS A 227 -10.66 12.74 -18.21
N GLY A 228 -9.37 12.47 -18.35
CA GLY A 228 -8.36 13.39 -18.89
C GLY A 228 -8.19 13.35 -20.41
N LYS A 229 -8.96 12.55 -21.15
CA LYS A 229 -8.68 12.22 -22.56
C LYS A 229 -8.56 13.44 -23.49
N ALA A 230 -9.23 14.54 -23.16
CA ALA A 230 -9.13 15.79 -23.92
C ALA A 230 -7.72 16.40 -23.86
N ASN A 231 -7.02 16.26 -22.73
CA ASN A 231 -5.66 16.76 -22.53
C ASN A 231 -4.59 15.70 -22.86
N PHE A 232 -4.96 14.41 -22.79
CA PHE A 232 -4.03 13.28 -22.96
C PHE A 232 -4.57 12.21 -23.92
N PRO A 233 -4.94 12.56 -25.17
CA PRO A 233 -5.57 11.61 -26.08
C PRO A 233 -4.66 10.40 -26.38
N LEU A 234 -3.38 10.63 -26.63
CA LEU A 234 -2.42 9.57 -26.94
C LEU A 234 -2.19 8.61 -25.75
N ALA A 235 -2.11 9.15 -24.52
CA ALA A 235 -1.95 8.32 -23.33
C ALA A 235 -3.20 7.47 -23.07
N TRP A 236 -4.38 8.03 -23.31
CA TRP A 236 -5.64 7.29 -23.25
C TRP A 236 -5.68 6.17 -24.31
N GLU A 237 -5.49 6.50 -25.59
CA GLU A 237 -5.53 5.54 -26.70
C GLU A 237 -4.57 4.38 -26.48
N GLN A 238 -3.38 4.68 -25.96
CA GLN A 238 -2.38 3.67 -25.67
C GLN A 238 -2.78 2.76 -24.51
N TRP A 239 -3.29 3.32 -23.42
CA TRP A 239 -3.77 2.52 -22.29
C TRP A 239 -4.93 1.63 -22.73
N GLU A 240 -5.89 2.18 -23.48
CA GLU A 240 -7.05 1.48 -24.03
C GLU A 240 -6.62 0.34 -24.96
N GLY A 241 -5.67 0.60 -25.87
CA GLY A 241 -5.12 -0.39 -26.80
C GLY A 241 -4.44 -1.58 -26.14
N TYR A 242 -3.94 -1.43 -24.92
CA TYR A 242 -3.37 -2.54 -24.13
C TYR A 242 -4.36 -3.17 -23.15
N ASN A 243 -5.52 -2.57 -22.91
CA ASN A 243 -6.54 -3.03 -21.96
C ASN A 243 -7.87 -3.31 -22.66
N THR A 244 -7.81 -4.08 -23.75
CA THR A 244 -8.94 -4.35 -24.64
C THR A 244 -10.03 -5.24 -24.02
N ASN A 245 -9.74 -5.93 -22.91
CA ASN A 245 -10.68 -6.82 -22.23
C ASN A 245 -10.71 -6.53 -20.71
N LEU A 246 -11.44 -5.48 -20.34
CA LEU A 246 -11.57 -5.07 -18.94
C LEU A 246 -12.33 -6.10 -18.09
N SER A 247 -13.23 -6.92 -18.66
CA SER A 247 -13.98 -7.90 -17.87
C SER A 247 -13.06 -8.95 -17.24
N SER A 248 -11.98 -9.32 -17.95
CA SER A 248 -10.98 -10.27 -17.43
C SER A 248 -10.35 -9.86 -16.10
N ALA A 249 -10.26 -8.56 -15.80
CA ALA A 249 -9.79 -8.07 -14.50
C ALA A 249 -10.79 -8.39 -13.38
N PHE A 250 -12.09 -8.18 -13.63
CA PHE A 250 -13.13 -8.48 -12.66
C PHE A 250 -13.39 -9.99 -12.54
N ASP A 251 -13.23 -10.74 -13.63
CA ASP A 251 -13.27 -12.19 -13.60
C ASP A 251 -12.14 -12.76 -12.73
N ALA A 252 -10.91 -12.24 -12.86
CA ALA A 252 -9.82 -12.62 -11.97
C ALA A 252 -10.13 -12.32 -10.49
N VAL A 253 -10.70 -11.15 -10.17
CA VAL A 253 -11.11 -10.83 -8.79
C VAL A 253 -12.13 -11.83 -8.24
N LYS A 254 -13.12 -12.22 -9.06
CA LYS A 254 -14.14 -13.21 -8.68
C LYS A 254 -13.53 -14.60 -8.49
N ASP A 255 -12.77 -15.06 -9.46
CA ASP A 255 -12.21 -16.43 -9.52
C ASP A 255 -11.32 -16.73 -8.31
N TYR A 256 -10.55 -15.74 -7.84
CA TYR A 256 -9.60 -15.90 -6.75
C TYR A 256 -10.10 -15.40 -5.39
N SER A 257 -11.34 -14.89 -5.31
CA SER A 257 -11.89 -14.37 -4.06
C SER A 257 -11.97 -15.41 -2.94
N TYR A 258 -11.70 -14.95 -1.72
CA TYR A 258 -11.85 -15.74 -0.49
C TYR A 258 -13.31 -15.81 -0.08
N ARG A 259 -13.86 -17.03 0.04
CA ARG A 259 -15.28 -17.33 0.30
C ARG A 259 -15.43 -18.37 1.43
N PRO A 260 -15.33 -17.95 2.71
CA PRO A 260 -15.30 -18.88 3.85
C PRO A 260 -16.55 -19.74 4.06
N PHE A 261 -17.70 -19.35 3.51
CA PHE A 261 -18.96 -20.06 3.72
C PHE A 261 -19.41 -20.93 2.54
N TRP A 262 -18.70 -20.87 1.40
CA TRP A 262 -19.11 -21.50 0.14
C TRP A 262 -18.82 -23.00 0.08
N GLY A 263 -17.95 -23.52 0.94
CA GLY A 263 -17.63 -24.96 1.04
C GLY A 263 -16.66 -25.50 -0.01
N ASP A 264 -16.35 -24.73 -1.06
CA ASP A 264 -15.25 -25.03 -1.96
C ASP A 264 -13.90 -24.79 -1.26
N LYS A 265 -13.03 -25.79 -1.32
CA LYS A 265 -11.72 -25.76 -0.66
C LYS A 265 -10.72 -24.83 -1.32
N ASP A 266 -10.90 -24.48 -2.59
CA ASP A 266 -9.95 -23.60 -3.28
C ASP A 266 -10.18 -22.13 -2.87
N SER A 267 -11.44 -21.70 -2.94
CA SER A 267 -11.85 -20.36 -2.51
C SER A 267 -12.09 -20.23 -1.00
N GLY A 268 -12.30 -21.33 -0.27
CA GLY A 268 -12.54 -21.36 1.17
C GLY A 268 -11.26 -21.39 2.01
N SER A 269 -10.09 -21.58 1.41
CA SER A 269 -8.80 -21.67 2.13
C SER A 269 -7.99 -20.39 2.03
N ILE A 270 -7.44 -19.94 3.16
CA ILE A 270 -6.70 -18.68 3.27
C ILE A 270 -5.53 -18.78 4.24
N ASP A 271 -4.61 -17.81 4.17
CA ASP A 271 -3.55 -17.61 5.14
C ASP A 271 -4.12 -17.57 6.58
N PRO A 272 -3.63 -18.41 7.51
CA PRO A 272 -4.06 -18.40 8.91
C PRO A 272 -4.02 -17.02 9.59
N ARG A 273 -3.10 -16.14 9.19
CA ARG A 273 -3.00 -14.75 9.68
C ARG A 273 -4.18 -13.90 9.22
N THR A 274 -4.60 -14.07 7.97
CA THR A 274 -5.78 -13.41 7.41
C THR A 274 -7.04 -13.82 8.17
N TYR A 275 -7.22 -15.12 8.42
CA TYR A 275 -8.36 -15.55 9.23
C TYR A 275 -8.28 -14.98 10.64
N TYR A 276 -7.11 -15.09 11.28
CA TYR A 276 -6.90 -14.55 12.63
C TYR A 276 -7.33 -13.09 12.75
N VAL A 277 -6.88 -12.23 11.83
CA VAL A 277 -7.10 -10.78 11.92
C VAL A 277 -8.53 -10.36 11.53
N PHE A 278 -9.22 -11.12 10.68
CA PHE A 278 -10.57 -10.80 10.22
C PHE A 278 -11.68 -11.70 10.80
N ARG A 279 -11.37 -12.64 11.70
CA ARG A 279 -12.36 -13.56 12.28
C ARG A 279 -13.61 -12.88 12.85
N HIS A 280 -13.47 -11.74 13.52
CA HIS A 280 -14.61 -11.04 14.11
C HIS A 280 -15.54 -10.44 13.05
N PHE A 281 -15.00 -9.98 11.91
CA PHE A 281 -15.81 -9.61 10.76
C PHE A 281 -16.57 -10.82 10.19
N LEU A 282 -15.94 -12.00 10.15
CA LEU A 282 -16.59 -13.24 9.73
C LEU A 282 -17.66 -13.71 10.73
N ASP A 283 -17.40 -13.58 12.03
CA ASP A 283 -18.35 -13.89 13.09
C ASP A 283 -19.60 -13.02 13.00
N ASP A 284 -19.41 -11.70 12.84
CA ASP A 284 -20.50 -10.74 12.65
C ASP A 284 -21.34 -11.07 11.41
N ALA A 285 -20.67 -11.40 10.29
CA ALA A 285 -21.36 -11.80 9.05
C ALA A 285 -22.14 -13.10 9.24
N LYS A 286 -21.54 -14.12 9.87
CA LYS A 286 -22.18 -15.41 10.12
C LYS A 286 -23.40 -15.27 11.03
N ALA A 287 -23.27 -14.50 12.11
CA ALA A 287 -24.38 -14.23 13.04
C ALA A 287 -25.54 -13.49 12.36
N ALA A 288 -25.23 -12.62 11.39
CA ALA A 288 -26.22 -11.92 10.59
C ALA A 288 -26.80 -12.74 9.43
N GLY A 289 -26.40 -14.01 9.26
CA GLY A 289 -26.80 -14.85 8.13
C GLY A 289 -26.33 -14.32 6.77
N LYS A 290 -25.23 -13.54 6.75
CA LYS A 290 -24.67 -12.94 5.53
C LYS A 290 -23.48 -13.74 5.04
N ASP A 291 -23.40 -13.88 3.72
CA ASP A 291 -22.27 -14.50 3.07
C ASP A 291 -21.12 -13.48 2.83
N VAL A 292 -19.89 -13.98 2.67
CA VAL A 292 -18.67 -13.16 2.54
C VAL A 292 -17.85 -13.61 1.33
N ALA A 293 -17.52 -12.65 0.47
CA ALA A 293 -16.50 -12.78 -0.56
C ALA A 293 -15.50 -11.61 -0.45
N LEU A 294 -14.19 -11.90 -0.38
CA LEU A 294 -13.15 -10.88 -0.22
C LEU A 294 -12.07 -11.02 -1.30
N PRO A 295 -11.54 -9.92 -1.85
CA PRO A 295 -10.47 -9.99 -2.83
C PRO A 295 -9.18 -10.47 -2.16
N THR A 296 -8.50 -11.40 -2.80
CA THR A 296 -7.18 -11.86 -2.37
C THR A 296 -6.07 -11.10 -3.10
N THR A 297 -4.86 -11.15 -2.55
CA THR A 297 -3.70 -10.50 -3.17
C THR A 297 -3.37 -11.13 -4.52
N TRP A 298 -3.15 -12.44 -4.57
CA TRP A 298 -2.66 -13.12 -5.77
C TRP A 298 -3.80 -13.59 -6.65
N THR A 299 -3.60 -13.52 -7.97
CA THR A 299 -4.49 -14.11 -8.97
C THR A 299 -4.05 -15.55 -9.30
N GLN A 300 -3.97 -16.37 -8.26
CA GLN A 300 -3.58 -17.78 -8.34
C GLN A 300 -4.36 -18.57 -7.28
N SER A 301 -4.94 -19.69 -7.72
CA SER A 301 -5.63 -20.66 -6.88
C SER A 301 -4.68 -21.76 -6.37
N GLN A 302 -5.11 -22.57 -5.40
CA GLN A 302 -4.37 -23.76 -4.98
C GLN A 302 -4.29 -24.80 -6.09
N ARG A 303 -5.35 -24.91 -6.90
CA ARG A 303 -5.36 -25.78 -8.06
C ARG A 303 -4.33 -25.36 -9.11
N GLU A 304 -4.17 -24.06 -9.35
CA GLU A 304 -3.16 -23.58 -10.31
C GLU A 304 -1.74 -23.70 -9.77
N LEU A 305 -1.57 -23.45 -8.46
CA LEU A 305 -0.30 -23.59 -7.79
C LEU A 305 0.33 -24.97 -8.04
N SER A 306 -0.47 -26.04 -8.06
CA SER A 306 0.01 -27.42 -8.21
C SER A 306 0.82 -27.65 -9.49
N TRP A 307 0.61 -26.86 -10.54
CA TRP A 307 1.32 -26.99 -11.81
C TRP A 307 2.11 -25.74 -12.21
N GLN A 308 1.74 -24.55 -11.74
CA GLN A 308 2.48 -23.30 -12.02
C GLN A 308 3.75 -23.18 -11.18
N ARG A 309 3.78 -23.78 -9.98
CA ARG A 309 4.95 -23.75 -9.10
C ARG A 309 6.19 -24.35 -9.77
N ASP A 310 6.04 -25.52 -10.40
CA ASP A 310 7.13 -26.21 -11.09
C ASP A 310 7.58 -25.44 -12.36
N LYS A 311 6.74 -24.51 -12.84
CA LYS A 311 7.04 -23.56 -13.91
C LYS A 311 7.57 -22.23 -13.38
N GLY A 312 7.95 -22.16 -12.11
CA GLY A 312 8.57 -20.99 -11.49
C GLY A 312 7.60 -19.97 -10.90
N MET A 313 6.28 -20.12 -11.01
CA MET A 313 5.33 -19.10 -10.55
C MET A 313 4.48 -19.60 -9.37
N ALA A 314 4.68 -19.01 -8.18
CA ALA A 314 3.99 -19.43 -6.98
C ALA A 314 3.74 -18.29 -5.99
N MET A 315 2.57 -18.30 -5.36
CA MET A 315 2.31 -17.48 -4.17
C MET A 315 3.40 -17.71 -3.11
N PHE A 316 3.80 -16.64 -2.42
CA PHE A 316 4.71 -16.79 -1.29
C PHE A 316 4.11 -17.74 -0.24
N ARG A 317 4.89 -18.75 0.17
CA ARG A 317 4.45 -19.82 1.09
C ARG A 317 3.22 -20.59 0.61
N ASN A 318 2.95 -20.59 -0.70
CA ASN A 318 1.89 -21.40 -1.32
C ASN A 318 0.48 -21.09 -0.81
N VAL A 319 0.25 -19.89 -0.27
CA VAL A 319 -1.04 -19.52 0.32
C VAL A 319 -1.42 -18.09 -0.06
N ASN A 320 -2.70 -17.89 -0.36
CA ASN A 320 -3.24 -16.58 -0.66
C ASN A 320 -3.67 -15.86 0.63
N ASN A 321 -3.79 -14.54 0.57
CA ASN A 321 -4.14 -13.71 1.71
C ASN A 321 -5.06 -12.55 1.31
N VAL A 322 -5.82 -12.05 2.28
CA VAL A 322 -6.53 -10.77 2.15
C VAL A 322 -5.69 -9.69 2.82
N CYS A 323 -5.43 -8.61 2.10
CA CYS A 323 -4.71 -7.43 2.57
C CYS A 323 -5.62 -6.20 2.44
N LEU A 324 -5.68 -5.35 3.47
CA LEU A 324 -6.57 -4.18 3.43
C LEU A 324 -6.17 -3.15 2.36
N GLY A 325 -4.88 -3.06 2.00
CA GLY A 325 -4.45 -2.21 0.90
C GLY A 325 -4.97 -2.69 -0.46
N VAL A 326 -4.86 -4.00 -0.73
CA VAL A 326 -5.44 -4.65 -1.93
C VAL A 326 -6.96 -4.47 -1.94
N THR A 327 -7.60 -4.63 -0.79
CA THR A 327 -9.05 -4.44 -0.62
C THR A 327 -9.45 -3.00 -0.94
N ALA A 328 -8.70 -2.00 -0.44
CA ALA A 328 -8.95 -0.59 -0.72
C ALA A 328 -8.73 -0.26 -2.21
N ASN A 329 -7.69 -0.81 -2.84
CA ASN A 329 -7.43 -0.62 -4.27
C ASN A 329 -8.47 -1.33 -5.15
N THR A 330 -9.02 -2.46 -4.70
CA THR A 330 -10.16 -3.12 -5.35
C THR A 330 -11.41 -2.25 -5.34
N VAL A 331 -11.75 -1.70 -4.17
CA VAL A 331 -12.87 -0.74 -4.04
C VAL A 331 -12.62 0.49 -4.92
N TYR A 332 -11.39 1.01 -4.94
CA TYR A 332 -11.03 2.15 -5.79
C TYR A 332 -11.16 1.83 -7.29
N GLY A 333 -10.63 0.70 -7.77
CA GLY A 333 -10.68 0.32 -9.17
C GLY A 333 -12.10 0.12 -9.69
N ILE A 334 -12.97 -0.54 -8.92
CA ILE A 334 -14.40 -0.70 -9.26
C ILE A 334 -15.12 0.66 -9.22
N THR A 335 -14.94 1.43 -8.15
CA THR A 335 -15.61 2.74 -7.98
C THR A 335 -15.21 3.72 -9.10
N SER A 336 -13.91 3.85 -9.36
CA SER A 336 -13.38 4.80 -10.34
C SER A 336 -13.73 4.43 -11.78
N SER A 337 -13.74 3.13 -12.12
CA SER A 337 -14.12 2.68 -13.46
C SER A 337 -15.59 2.93 -13.77
N ILE A 338 -16.49 2.68 -12.81
CA ILE A 338 -17.92 2.97 -13.00
C ILE A 338 -18.16 4.47 -13.06
N LEU A 339 -17.62 5.25 -12.11
CA LEU A 339 -17.85 6.71 -12.03
C LEU A 339 -17.10 7.52 -13.10
N SER A 340 -16.21 6.89 -13.88
CA SER A 340 -15.61 7.51 -15.07
C SER A 340 -16.33 7.15 -16.37
N GLY A 341 -17.23 6.15 -16.34
CA GLY A 341 -17.80 5.56 -17.54
C GLY A 341 -16.86 4.61 -18.28
N LEU A 342 -15.72 4.24 -17.68
CA LEU A 342 -14.81 3.24 -18.23
C LEU A 342 -15.47 1.85 -18.30
N VAL A 343 -16.27 1.54 -17.28
CA VAL A 343 -17.05 0.30 -17.19
C VAL A 343 -18.50 0.65 -16.89
N ASN A 344 -19.44 -0.10 -17.46
CA ASN A 344 -20.86 0.09 -17.18
C ASN A 344 -21.20 -0.33 -15.74
N VAL A 345 -22.11 0.38 -15.08
CA VAL A 345 -22.60 0.03 -13.74
C VAL A 345 -23.19 -1.38 -13.66
N SER A 346 -23.67 -1.93 -14.78
CA SER A 346 -24.17 -3.31 -14.90
C SER A 346 -23.15 -4.38 -14.53
N VAL A 347 -21.85 -4.05 -14.44
CA VAL A 347 -20.84 -4.97 -13.89
C VAL A 347 -21.19 -5.39 -12.45
N LEU A 348 -21.91 -4.55 -11.70
CA LEU A 348 -22.40 -4.84 -10.35
C LEU A 348 -23.74 -5.61 -10.33
N GLU A 349 -24.26 -6.02 -11.49
CA GLU A 349 -25.36 -6.98 -11.58
C GLU A 349 -24.84 -8.42 -11.43
N ASP A 350 -23.54 -8.66 -11.64
CA ASP A 350 -22.88 -9.91 -11.27
C ASP A 350 -22.94 -10.10 -9.74
N PRO A 351 -23.63 -11.13 -9.23
CA PRO A 351 -23.85 -11.27 -7.79
C PRO A 351 -22.56 -11.41 -6.97
N LEU A 352 -21.54 -12.07 -7.52
CA LEU A 352 -20.29 -12.30 -6.81
C LEU A 352 -19.44 -11.03 -6.79
N LEU A 353 -19.36 -10.29 -7.90
CA LEU A 353 -18.65 -9.01 -7.89
C LEU A 353 -19.34 -7.98 -6.98
N ALA A 354 -20.67 -7.92 -7.02
CA ALA A 354 -21.47 -7.09 -6.12
C ALA A 354 -21.18 -7.41 -4.65
N GLN A 355 -21.15 -8.70 -4.31
CA GLN A 355 -20.81 -9.18 -2.96
C GLN A 355 -19.38 -8.80 -2.57
N ILE A 356 -18.39 -9.02 -3.44
CA ILE A 356 -16.99 -8.62 -3.21
C ILE A 356 -16.89 -7.13 -2.94
N TYR A 357 -17.53 -6.28 -3.75
CA TYR A 357 -17.49 -4.83 -3.57
C TYR A 357 -18.14 -4.39 -2.24
N HIS A 358 -19.30 -4.97 -1.91
CA HIS A 358 -20.00 -4.71 -0.65
C HIS A 358 -19.19 -5.15 0.57
N ASN A 359 -18.72 -6.41 0.59
CA ASN A 359 -17.95 -6.96 1.70
C ASN A 359 -16.60 -6.25 1.86
N SER A 360 -15.93 -5.88 0.77
CA SER A 360 -14.69 -5.09 0.81
C SER A 360 -14.90 -3.74 1.48
N SER A 361 -15.97 -3.02 1.09
CA SER A 361 -16.32 -1.73 1.70
C SER A 361 -16.61 -1.87 3.20
N ALA A 362 -17.38 -2.90 3.57
CA ALA A 362 -17.72 -3.20 4.96
C ALA A 362 -16.48 -3.61 5.79
N LEU A 363 -15.58 -4.42 5.23
CA LEU A 363 -14.34 -4.83 5.88
C LEU A 363 -13.44 -3.63 6.16
N LEU A 364 -13.31 -2.70 5.21
CA LEU A 364 -12.52 -1.48 5.39
C LEU A 364 -13.05 -0.65 6.58
N LEU A 365 -14.37 -0.46 6.69
CA LEU A 365 -14.97 0.21 7.85
C LEU A 365 -14.68 -0.58 9.15
N HIS A 366 -14.97 -1.88 9.16
CA HIS A 366 -14.76 -2.73 10.33
C HIS A 366 -13.31 -2.66 10.82
N SER A 367 -12.34 -2.80 9.92
CA SER A 367 -10.93 -2.75 10.26
C SER A 367 -10.50 -1.38 10.77
N VAL A 368 -10.91 -0.29 10.13
CA VAL A 368 -10.57 1.07 10.58
C VAL A 368 -11.15 1.36 11.96
N ALA A 369 -12.42 1.00 12.19
CA ALA A 369 -13.11 1.20 13.46
C ALA A 369 -12.47 0.40 14.61
N ASN A 370 -11.84 -0.73 14.31
CA ASN A 370 -11.24 -1.64 15.28
C ASN A 370 -9.70 -1.62 15.27
N ASN A 371 -9.07 -0.48 14.95
CA ASN A 371 -7.60 -0.32 14.97
C ASN A 371 -6.85 -1.35 14.09
N MET A 372 -7.30 -1.52 12.83
CA MET A 372 -6.82 -2.54 11.89
C MET A 372 -6.84 -3.95 12.54
N THR A 373 -7.92 -4.18 13.30
CA THR A 373 -8.25 -5.32 14.17
C THR A 373 -7.12 -5.81 15.08
N GLY A 374 -6.33 -4.86 15.61
CA GLY A 374 -5.37 -5.06 16.70
C GLY A 374 -4.00 -5.61 16.29
N ARG A 375 -3.88 -6.07 15.05
CA ARG A 375 -2.64 -6.56 14.43
C ARG A 375 -2.42 -5.92 13.06
N PRO A 376 -2.09 -4.62 13.01
CA PRO A 376 -1.89 -3.91 11.74
C PRO A 376 -0.81 -4.55 10.87
N ASP A 377 0.20 -5.20 11.47
CA ASP A 377 1.23 -5.97 10.77
C ASP A 377 0.69 -7.18 9.99
N LEU A 378 -0.49 -7.70 10.39
CA LEU A 378 -1.19 -8.80 9.72
C LEU A 378 -2.32 -8.30 8.80
N ALA A 379 -3.06 -7.27 9.21
CA ALA A 379 -4.12 -6.69 8.38
C ALA A 379 -3.56 -5.96 7.14
N LEU A 380 -2.38 -5.35 7.32
CA LEU A 380 -1.65 -4.59 6.32
C LEU A 380 -0.42 -5.38 5.85
N VAL A 381 -0.64 -6.64 5.45
CA VAL A 381 0.41 -7.62 5.08
C VAL A 381 1.53 -6.99 4.25
N TYR A 382 1.17 -6.17 3.26
CA TYR A 382 2.12 -5.53 2.35
C TYR A 382 2.25 -4.01 2.52
N TYR A 383 1.44 -3.36 3.36
CA TYR A 383 1.38 -1.90 3.47
C TYR A 383 1.64 -1.45 4.90
N PRO A 384 2.90 -1.37 5.34
CA PRO A 384 3.21 -1.24 6.77
C PRO A 384 2.66 0.06 7.38
N SER A 385 2.50 1.12 6.58
CA SER A 385 1.92 2.40 7.01
C SER A 385 0.39 2.34 7.10
N ARG A 386 -0.15 2.68 8.27
CA ARG A 386 -1.62 2.75 8.44
C ARG A 386 -2.22 3.90 7.64
N VAL A 387 -1.59 5.08 7.70
CA VAL A 387 -2.08 6.28 7.01
C VAL A 387 -2.09 6.11 5.48
N GLN A 388 -1.21 5.27 4.93
CA GLN A 388 -1.22 4.93 3.51
C GLN A 388 -2.50 4.18 3.09
N VAL A 389 -2.94 3.16 3.84
CA VAL A 389 -4.18 2.44 3.51
C VAL A 389 -5.38 3.35 3.70
N GLU A 390 -5.38 4.21 4.71
CA GLU A 390 -6.42 5.22 4.87
C GLU A 390 -6.45 6.22 3.70
N TRP A 391 -5.29 6.56 3.13
CA TRP A 391 -5.22 7.35 1.90
C TRP A 391 -5.86 6.61 0.73
N PHE A 392 -5.58 5.32 0.53
CA PHE A 392 -6.24 4.51 -0.50
C PHE A 392 -7.77 4.54 -0.38
N ILE A 393 -8.29 4.41 0.85
CA ILE A 393 -9.73 4.49 1.13
C ILE A 393 -10.27 5.90 0.80
N SER A 394 -9.53 6.95 1.18
CA SER A 394 -9.92 8.36 0.95
C SER A 394 -10.11 8.70 -0.53
N ARG A 395 -9.32 8.07 -1.42
CA ARG A 395 -9.44 8.28 -2.86
C ARG A 395 -10.79 7.80 -3.40
N SER A 396 -11.28 6.67 -2.91
CA SER A 396 -12.60 6.15 -3.28
C SER A 396 -13.72 7.07 -2.78
N LEU A 397 -13.64 7.51 -1.52
CA LEU A 397 -14.62 8.46 -0.97
C LEU A 397 -14.65 9.77 -1.76
N ALA A 398 -13.49 10.33 -2.12
CA ALA A 398 -13.43 11.58 -2.89
C ALA A 398 -14.16 11.47 -4.24
N LYS A 399 -14.02 10.34 -4.96
CA LYS A 399 -14.75 10.11 -6.22
C LYS A 399 -16.25 9.97 -6.01
N LEU A 400 -16.67 9.29 -4.94
CA LEU A 400 -18.08 9.13 -4.58
C LEU A 400 -18.71 10.46 -4.15
N GLU A 401 -17.98 11.28 -3.39
CA GLU A 401 -18.42 12.62 -2.96
C GLU A 401 -18.61 13.55 -4.17
N ASP A 402 -17.68 13.54 -5.12
CA ASP A 402 -17.80 14.32 -6.35
C ASP A 402 -19.01 13.86 -7.19
N ALA A 403 -19.22 12.54 -7.32
CA ALA A 403 -20.36 11.99 -8.05
C ALA A 403 -21.70 12.34 -7.38
N ALA A 404 -21.76 12.31 -6.05
CA ALA A 404 -22.95 12.65 -5.27
C ALA A 404 -23.43 14.11 -5.48
N GLN A 405 -22.54 15.01 -5.92
CA GLN A 405 -22.95 16.38 -6.26
C GLN A 405 -23.80 16.46 -7.54
N LYS A 406 -23.68 15.47 -8.43
CA LYS A 406 -24.39 15.44 -9.72
C LYS A 406 -25.76 14.77 -9.62
N GLY A 407 -26.04 14.12 -8.51
CA GLY A 407 -27.27 13.37 -8.27
C GLY A 407 -27.02 12.14 -7.39
N PRO A 408 -28.04 11.28 -7.24
CA PRO A 408 -27.89 10.00 -6.55
C PRO A 408 -26.81 9.13 -7.19
N GLN A 409 -26.17 8.27 -6.38
CA GLN A 409 -25.22 7.29 -6.91
C GLN A 409 -25.93 6.36 -7.93
N PRO A 410 -25.24 5.93 -9.01
CA PRO A 410 -25.87 5.14 -10.07
C PRO A 410 -26.19 3.70 -9.66
N SER A 411 -25.80 3.27 -8.46
CA SER A 411 -26.14 1.95 -7.90
C SER A 411 -26.32 2.05 -6.37
N PRO A 412 -27.27 1.29 -5.78
CA PRO A 412 -27.38 1.15 -4.33
C PRO A 412 -26.09 0.67 -3.65
N LEU A 413 -25.26 -0.10 -4.36
CA LEU A 413 -23.97 -0.58 -3.85
C LEU A 413 -22.94 0.55 -3.77
N LEU A 414 -22.92 1.46 -4.74
CA LEU A 414 -22.09 2.67 -4.69
C LEU A 414 -22.55 3.60 -3.55
N GLU A 415 -23.87 3.71 -3.33
CA GLU A 415 -24.41 4.45 -2.19
C GLU A 415 -24.03 3.81 -0.85
N PHE A 416 -24.06 2.47 -0.76
CA PHE A 416 -23.59 1.74 0.41
C PHE A 416 -22.10 2.00 0.67
N ALA A 417 -21.25 1.87 -0.35
CA ALA A 417 -19.82 2.16 -0.25
C ALA A 417 -19.60 3.61 0.17
N TYR A 418 -20.31 4.57 -0.42
CA TYR A 418 -20.23 5.98 -0.06
C TYR A 418 -20.47 6.21 1.43
N LYS A 419 -21.60 5.73 1.98
CA LYS A 419 -21.90 5.86 3.41
C LYS A 419 -20.86 5.18 4.30
N THR A 420 -20.45 3.98 3.91
CA THR A 420 -19.52 3.14 4.67
C THR A 420 -18.13 3.78 4.75
N LEU A 421 -17.57 4.20 3.61
CA LEU A 421 -16.26 4.84 3.56
C LEU A 421 -16.29 6.23 4.18
N LYS A 422 -17.39 6.97 4.05
CA LYS A 422 -17.61 8.26 4.74
C LYS A 422 -17.56 8.09 6.26
N ALA A 423 -18.23 7.09 6.80
CA ALA A 423 -18.16 6.77 8.23
C ALA A 423 -16.74 6.37 8.67
N ALA A 424 -16.07 5.50 7.91
CA ALA A 424 -14.70 5.09 8.19
C ALA A 424 -13.76 6.30 8.28
N LEU A 425 -13.86 7.23 7.33
CA LEU A 425 -12.93 8.34 7.18
C LEU A 425 -13.25 9.54 8.08
N ARG A 426 -14.51 9.99 8.09
CA ARG A 426 -14.92 11.21 8.84
C ARG A 426 -15.08 10.97 10.33
N VAL A 427 -15.29 9.72 10.76
CA VAL A 427 -15.38 9.38 12.19
C VAL A 427 -14.04 8.83 12.66
N HIS A 428 -13.70 7.61 12.25
CA HIS A 428 -12.61 6.87 12.88
C HIS A 428 -11.21 7.33 12.44
N VAL A 429 -10.98 7.51 11.14
CA VAL A 429 -9.67 7.98 10.64
C VAL A 429 -9.40 9.41 11.06
N THR A 430 -10.38 10.31 10.92
CA THR A 430 -10.23 11.71 11.31
C THR A 430 -9.88 11.83 12.79
N GLN A 431 -10.61 11.15 13.68
CA GLN A 431 -10.29 11.12 15.11
C GLN A 431 -8.84 10.67 15.34
N ARG A 432 -8.45 9.53 14.76
CA ARG A 432 -7.09 8.99 14.90
C ARG A 432 -6.01 9.96 14.41
N LEU A 433 -6.19 10.57 13.25
CA LEU A 433 -5.21 11.51 12.69
C LEU A 433 -5.06 12.73 13.60
N LEU A 434 -6.17 13.29 14.10
CA LEU A 434 -6.11 14.40 15.04
C LEU A 434 -5.40 14.01 16.35
N GLU A 435 -5.61 12.80 16.86
CA GLU A 435 -4.92 12.27 18.04
C GLU A 435 -3.42 11.99 17.80
N LYS A 436 -3.04 11.66 16.56
CA LYS A 436 -1.65 11.33 16.17
C LYS A 436 -0.85 12.52 15.66
N ALA A 437 -1.48 13.66 15.44
CA ALA A 437 -0.82 14.88 15.03
C ALA A 437 0.26 15.28 16.05
N GLN A 438 1.48 15.52 15.57
CA GLN A 438 2.57 16.03 16.38
C GLN A 438 2.89 17.46 15.98
N GLU A 439 3.10 18.32 16.97
CA GLU A 439 3.47 19.71 16.75
C GLU A 439 4.98 19.90 16.90
N ASP A 440 5.57 20.69 16.01
CA ASP A 440 6.94 21.15 16.16
C ASP A 440 7.02 22.52 16.88
N ALA A 441 8.24 23.03 17.07
CA ALA A 441 8.47 24.30 17.76
C ALA A 441 7.87 25.52 17.05
N GLN A 442 7.50 25.38 15.77
CA GLN A 442 6.86 26.41 14.96
C GLN A 442 5.33 26.27 14.96
N ASN A 443 4.77 25.40 15.80
CA ASN A 443 3.34 25.10 15.84
C ASN A 443 2.80 24.58 14.48
N THR A 444 3.66 23.93 13.70
CA THR A 444 3.27 23.21 12.49
C THR A 444 3.11 21.72 12.79
N VAL A 445 2.33 21.01 11.98
CA VAL A 445 1.92 19.62 12.29
C VAL A 445 2.63 18.63 11.38
N PHE A 446 3.13 17.54 11.94
CA PHE A 446 3.66 16.41 11.19
C PHE A 446 3.17 15.07 11.70
N PHE A 447 3.40 14.04 10.89
CA PHE A 447 3.08 12.66 11.16
C PHE A 447 4.30 11.78 10.88
N GLU A 448 4.45 10.71 11.63
CA GLU A 448 5.52 9.72 11.48
C GLU A 448 4.95 8.33 11.75
N GLU A 449 5.50 7.32 11.08
CA GLU A 449 5.07 5.92 11.26
C GLU A 449 6.17 5.12 11.95
N PHE A 450 7.06 4.46 11.21
CA PHE A 450 8.04 3.54 11.81
C PHE A 450 9.47 3.68 11.29
N LEU A 451 9.71 4.24 10.10
CA LEU A 451 11.06 4.36 9.57
C LEU A 451 11.86 5.41 10.34
N GLY A 452 13.00 5.01 10.90
CA GLY A 452 13.83 5.88 11.73
C GLY A 452 13.28 6.13 13.15
N MET A 453 12.30 5.34 13.59
CA MET A 453 11.67 5.48 14.91
C MET A 453 12.29 4.58 15.97
N GLY A 454 13.03 3.55 15.56
CA GLY A 454 13.71 2.57 16.44
C GLY A 454 15.22 2.77 16.58
N ASP A 455 15.76 3.93 16.19
CA ASP A 455 17.21 4.14 16.18
C ASP A 455 17.78 4.59 17.53
N PHE A 456 19.09 4.39 17.69
CA PHE A 456 19.89 4.82 18.83
C PHE A 456 21.07 5.67 18.38
N SER A 457 21.53 6.59 19.23
CA SER A 457 22.82 7.26 19.08
C SER A 457 23.98 6.26 19.23
N ALA A 458 25.20 6.70 18.91
CA ALA A 458 26.41 5.91 19.18
C ALA A 458 26.56 5.57 20.68
N SER A 459 26.09 6.45 21.58
CA SER A 459 26.05 6.23 23.03
C SER A 459 24.89 5.34 23.51
N GLY A 460 24.01 4.89 22.61
CA GLY A 460 22.88 4.02 22.93
C GLY A 460 21.60 4.74 23.38
N ALA A 461 21.55 6.07 23.35
CA ALA A 461 20.34 6.83 23.65
C ALA A 461 19.34 6.74 22.48
N ALA A 462 18.04 6.61 22.75
CA ALA A 462 17.02 6.60 21.71
C ALA A 462 17.09 7.87 20.86
N LYS A 463 17.05 7.73 19.53
CA LYS A 463 17.11 8.83 18.57
C LYS A 463 16.08 8.60 17.48
N LYS A 464 15.11 9.51 17.37
CA LYS A 464 14.13 9.50 16.27
C LYS A 464 14.67 10.30 15.10
N THR A 465 14.97 9.63 13.99
CA THR A 465 15.40 10.27 12.73
C THR A 465 14.22 10.63 11.85
N GLY A 466 13.08 9.93 11.99
CA GLY A 466 11.82 10.26 11.31
C GLY A 466 11.95 10.21 9.79
N GLU A 467 12.49 9.11 9.27
CA GLU A 467 12.84 8.97 7.85
C GLU A 467 11.60 8.90 6.93
N ASP A 468 10.42 8.57 7.47
CA ASP A 468 9.13 8.57 6.76
C ASP A 468 8.27 9.82 7.00
N ARG A 469 8.80 10.86 7.66
CA ARG A 469 7.99 11.99 8.14
C ARG A 469 7.37 12.81 7.02
N ILE A 470 8.10 13.05 5.91
CA ILE A 470 7.57 13.74 4.74
C ILE A 470 6.43 12.91 4.12
N PHE A 471 6.68 11.63 3.86
CA PHE A 471 5.70 10.72 3.29
C PHE A 471 4.44 10.59 4.14
N SER A 472 4.59 10.35 5.44
CA SER A 472 3.48 10.16 6.38
C SER A 472 2.66 11.44 6.55
N THR A 473 3.31 12.60 6.61
CA THR A 473 2.62 13.90 6.69
C THR A 473 1.85 14.20 5.41
N ALA A 474 2.44 13.94 4.24
CA ALA A 474 1.77 14.10 2.96
C ALA A 474 0.56 13.16 2.84
N MET A 475 0.68 11.89 3.24
CA MET A 475 -0.46 10.96 3.26
C MET A 475 -1.58 11.46 4.18
N ALA A 476 -1.27 11.88 5.41
CA ALA A 476 -2.26 12.41 6.34
C ALA A 476 -2.98 13.65 5.79
N LEU A 477 -2.24 14.58 5.17
CA LEU A 477 -2.83 15.75 4.52
C LEU A 477 -3.80 15.34 3.42
N ASN A 478 -3.39 14.43 2.53
CA ASN A 478 -4.24 13.92 1.47
C ASN A 478 -5.52 13.25 2.01
N VAL A 479 -5.41 12.47 3.09
CA VAL A 479 -6.55 11.82 3.75
C VAL A 479 -7.53 12.87 4.27
N LEU A 480 -7.06 13.87 4.99
CA LEU A 480 -7.92 14.93 5.56
C LEU A 480 -8.64 15.70 4.45
N ILE A 481 -7.93 16.09 3.40
CA ILE A 481 -8.50 16.81 2.26
C ILE A 481 -9.53 15.94 1.52
N ASN A 482 -9.16 14.73 1.10
CA ASN A 482 -10.08 13.83 0.38
C ASN A 482 -11.33 13.46 1.19
N SER A 483 -11.22 13.42 2.52
CA SER A 483 -12.34 13.06 3.40
C SER A 483 -13.33 14.22 3.58
N TRP A 484 -12.85 15.47 3.57
CA TRP A 484 -13.60 16.64 4.02
C TRP A 484 -13.75 17.74 2.97
N THR A 485 -13.34 17.47 1.72
CA THR A 485 -13.54 18.37 0.59
C THR A 485 -14.29 17.69 -0.54
N ARG A 486 -14.83 18.51 -1.43
CA ARG A 486 -15.51 18.08 -2.65
C ARG A 486 -15.12 19.00 -3.81
N LEU A 487 -15.02 18.46 -5.03
CA LEU A 487 -14.67 19.25 -6.21
C LEU A 487 -15.91 19.96 -6.77
N ASP A 488 -15.85 21.29 -6.87
CA ASP A 488 -16.75 22.09 -7.70
C ASP A 488 -16.22 22.05 -9.14
N GLU A 489 -16.83 21.21 -9.99
CA GLU A 489 -16.38 21.04 -11.37
C GLU A 489 -16.58 22.30 -12.24
N THR A 490 -17.50 23.19 -11.88
CA THR A 490 -17.71 24.44 -12.63
C THR A 490 -16.56 25.42 -12.37
N LYS A 491 -16.14 25.53 -11.11
CA LYS A 491 -15.01 26.39 -10.73
C LYS A 491 -13.67 25.67 -10.86
N GLN A 492 -13.65 24.35 -11.01
CA GLN A 492 -12.45 23.51 -10.89
C GLN A 492 -11.70 23.76 -9.56
N ALA A 493 -12.46 23.95 -8.48
CA ALA A 493 -11.94 24.29 -7.15
C ALA A 493 -12.49 23.33 -6.09
N LEU A 494 -11.69 23.03 -5.06
CA LEU A 494 -12.15 22.24 -3.92
C LEU A 494 -12.90 23.14 -2.94
N LYS A 495 -13.88 22.57 -2.25
CA LYS A 495 -14.58 23.24 -1.15
C LYS A 495 -14.66 22.32 0.05
N TRP A 496 -14.47 22.88 1.24
CA TRP A 496 -14.79 22.17 2.47
C TRP A 496 -16.27 21.77 2.47
N VAL A 497 -16.56 20.58 2.98
CA VAL A 497 -17.94 20.20 3.29
C VAL A 497 -18.45 21.07 4.44
N ALA A 498 -19.74 21.39 4.45
CA ALA A 498 -20.32 22.40 5.34
C ALA A 498 -20.10 22.14 6.83
N ASP A 499 -19.98 20.86 7.23
CA ASP A 499 -19.80 20.41 8.60
C ASP A 499 -18.36 20.04 8.96
N THR A 500 -17.37 20.42 8.13
CA THR A 500 -15.97 20.11 8.41
C THR A 500 -15.50 20.76 9.72
N PRO A 501 -15.07 19.96 10.71
CA PRO A 501 -14.60 20.48 12.01
C PRO A 501 -13.42 21.44 11.87
N GLN A 502 -13.37 22.47 12.71
CA GLN A 502 -12.30 23.48 12.65
C GLN A 502 -10.91 22.88 12.93
N ASN A 503 -10.82 21.91 13.84
CA ASN A 503 -9.56 21.21 14.10
C ASN A 503 -9.04 20.44 12.88
N VAL A 504 -9.92 19.88 12.04
CA VAL A 504 -9.52 19.27 10.75
C VAL A 504 -8.90 20.31 9.82
N LYS A 505 -9.55 21.46 9.65
CA LYS A 505 -9.03 22.56 8.80
C LYS A 505 -7.68 23.06 9.32
N MET A 506 -7.56 23.27 10.64
CA MET A 506 -6.31 23.70 11.27
C MET A 506 -5.19 22.67 11.13
N THR A 507 -5.46 21.39 11.35
CA THR A 507 -4.47 20.32 11.17
C THR A 507 -4.01 20.23 9.72
N ALA A 508 -4.91 20.33 8.74
CA ALA A 508 -4.56 20.34 7.32
C ALA A 508 -3.69 21.57 6.95
N SER A 509 -4.04 22.76 7.44
CA SER A 509 -3.26 23.98 7.27
C SER A 509 -1.86 23.86 7.87
N ARG A 510 -1.75 23.41 9.12
CA ARG A 510 -0.47 23.24 9.81
C ARG A 510 0.40 22.14 9.21
N ALA A 511 -0.19 21.07 8.68
CA ALA A 511 0.53 20.03 7.94
C ALA A 511 1.06 20.55 6.60
N THR A 512 0.27 21.38 5.93
CA THR A 512 0.68 22.09 4.70
C THR A 512 1.90 22.98 4.96
N LEU A 513 1.87 23.80 6.02
CA LEU A 513 3.02 24.62 6.43
C LEU A 513 4.26 23.76 6.74
N TRP A 514 4.08 22.67 7.47
CA TRP A 514 5.19 21.77 7.80
C TRP A 514 5.85 21.21 6.53
N LEU A 515 5.05 20.71 5.58
CA LEU A 515 5.55 20.16 4.31
C LEU A 515 6.27 21.22 3.47
N THR A 516 5.70 22.41 3.36
CA THR A 516 6.30 23.56 2.67
C THR A 516 7.70 23.86 3.21
N HIS A 517 7.88 23.87 4.54
CA HIS A 517 9.18 24.18 5.16
C HIS A 517 10.18 23.04 5.10
N ASN A 518 9.72 21.79 5.25
CA ASN A 518 10.60 20.67 5.56
C ASN A 518 10.93 19.78 4.36
N THR A 519 10.11 19.78 3.29
CA THR A 519 10.32 18.87 2.15
C THR A 519 11.68 19.07 1.46
N PHE A 520 12.14 20.32 1.36
CA PHE A 520 13.44 20.67 0.77
C PHE A 520 14.45 21.21 1.78
N GLY A 521 14.15 21.16 3.08
CA GLY A 521 15.01 21.73 4.12
C GLY A 521 16.26 20.91 4.43
N GLY A 522 16.45 19.74 3.81
CA GLY A 522 17.61 18.84 3.99
C GLY A 522 17.65 18.10 5.33
N LYS A 523 16.80 18.48 6.29
CA LYS A 523 16.71 17.85 7.62
C LYS A 523 16.14 16.44 7.58
N TYR A 524 15.16 16.20 6.71
CA TYR A 524 14.48 14.91 6.57
C TYR A 524 14.68 14.35 5.17
N LYS A 525 14.76 13.03 5.09
CA LYS A 525 14.77 12.33 3.81
C LYS A 525 13.34 12.15 3.32
N PRO A 526 13.10 12.12 2.00
CA PRO A 526 11.80 11.80 1.42
C PRO A 526 11.51 10.28 1.43
N GLY A 527 11.96 9.59 2.48
CA GLY A 527 11.75 8.16 2.62
C GLY A 527 10.28 7.83 2.89
N GLY A 528 9.87 6.62 2.53
CA GLY A 528 8.52 6.13 2.74
C GLY A 528 8.43 4.65 2.38
N ALA A 529 8.11 3.81 3.37
CA ALA A 529 7.87 2.38 3.15
C ALA A 529 6.45 2.18 2.58
N PHE A 530 6.32 2.38 1.27
CA PHE A 530 5.02 2.30 0.60
C PHE A 530 4.58 0.85 0.31
N PHE A 531 5.50 -0.11 0.40
CA PHE A 531 5.20 -1.54 0.30
C PHE A 531 6.20 -2.33 1.16
N ALA A 532 5.87 -3.56 1.56
CA ALA A 532 6.76 -4.43 2.32
C ALA A 532 6.47 -5.91 2.08
N GLY A 533 7.47 -6.76 2.33
CA GLY A 533 7.30 -8.21 2.25
C GLY A 533 6.30 -8.71 3.29
N SER A 534 5.50 -9.74 2.97
CA SER A 534 4.46 -10.28 3.86
C SER A 534 4.97 -10.85 5.17
N TYR A 535 6.28 -11.13 5.26
CA TYR A 535 6.96 -11.57 6.48
C TYR A 535 7.79 -10.43 7.04
N LYS A 536 7.52 -10.04 8.29
CA LYS A 536 8.24 -8.97 8.97
C LYS A 536 9.28 -9.52 9.95
N TRP A 537 8.87 -10.51 10.76
CA TRP A 537 9.69 -11.24 11.73
C TRP A 537 8.91 -12.46 12.24
N GLU A 538 9.50 -13.22 13.16
CA GLU A 538 9.02 -14.54 13.60
C GLU A 538 7.52 -14.53 13.98
N ARG A 539 7.06 -13.49 14.68
CA ARG A 539 5.65 -13.35 15.10
C ARG A 539 4.65 -13.10 13.97
N THR A 540 5.13 -12.78 12.77
CA THR A 540 4.29 -12.66 11.56
C THR A 540 4.33 -13.92 10.70
N TRP A 541 4.93 -15.00 11.18
CA TRP A 541 4.99 -16.27 10.46
C TRP A 541 3.59 -16.92 10.40
N PRO A 542 3.09 -17.29 9.20
CA PRO A 542 1.72 -17.81 9.05
C PRO A 542 1.46 -19.07 9.85
N ASN A 543 2.45 -19.95 9.94
CA ASN A 543 2.29 -21.25 10.57
C ASN A 543 2.18 -21.20 12.10
N TYR A 544 2.38 -20.05 12.75
CA TYR A 544 2.14 -19.93 14.19
C TYR A 544 0.70 -19.54 14.53
N TYR A 545 -0.12 -19.30 13.51
CA TYR A 545 -1.53 -18.97 13.67
C TYR A 545 -2.38 -20.22 13.40
N PRO A 546 -3.57 -20.32 14.02
CA PRO A 546 -4.37 -21.52 13.86
C PRO A 546 -4.83 -21.78 12.42
N GLY A 547 -4.62 -23.02 11.98
CA GLY A 547 -5.11 -23.53 10.70
C GLY A 547 -5.72 -24.92 10.87
N ASN A 548 -6.51 -25.36 9.91
CA ASN A 548 -7.21 -26.65 9.94
C ASN A 548 -6.93 -27.52 8.70
N ARG A 549 -6.05 -27.07 7.80
CA ARG A 549 -5.67 -27.79 6.58
C ARG A 549 -4.18 -27.63 6.30
N TYR A 550 -3.50 -28.76 6.07
CA TYR A 550 -2.08 -28.81 5.76
C TYR A 550 -1.83 -29.80 4.62
N ASN A 551 -1.29 -29.31 3.52
CA ASN A 551 -1.12 -30.10 2.30
C ASN A 551 0.27 -29.85 1.68
N PHE A 552 0.72 -30.76 0.83
CA PHE A 552 1.72 -30.45 -0.20
C PHE A 552 1.12 -29.53 -1.27
N TYR A 553 1.95 -28.77 -1.99
CA TYR A 553 1.47 -27.88 -3.06
C TYR A 553 0.73 -28.63 -4.19
N ASN A 554 0.97 -29.93 -4.34
CA ASN A 554 0.24 -30.80 -5.27
C ASN A 554 -1.17 -31.21 -4.78
N GLY A 555 -1.58 -30.74 -3.60
CA GLY A 555 -2.89 -30.99 -3.01
C GLY A 555 -2.95 -32.18 -2.04
N SER A 556 -1.92 -33.02 -1.96
CA SER A 556 -1.88 -34.18 -1.06
C SER A 556 -1.91 -33.75 0.40
N THR A 557 -2.84 -34.29 1.20
CA THR A 557 -2.99 -33.93 2.61
C THR A 557 -1.86 -34.50 3.46
N ILE A 558 -1.37 -33.68 4.38
CA ILE A 558 -0.42 -34.05 5.42
C ILE A 558 -1.22 -34.28 6.70
N HIS A 559 -1.18 -35.50 7.24
CA HIS A 559 -1.93 -35.86 8.45
C HIS A 559 -1.11 -35.70 9.74
N ASP A 560 0.21 -35.87 9.66
CA ASP A 560 1.10 -35.74 10.81
C ASP A 560 1.75 -34.36 10.85
N TRP A 561 1.04 -33.39 11.43
CA TRP A 561 1.49 -32.00 11.48
C TRP A 561 2.65 -31.81 12.46
N ASN A 562 2.84 -32.75 13.38
CA ASN A 562 3.83 -32.64 14.44
C ASN A 562 5.22 -33.10 13.98
N SER A 563 5.30 -34.00 13.00
CA SER A 563 6.59 -34.47 12.45
C SER A 563 7.04 -33.73 11.19
N GLN A 564 6.15 -32.98 10.53
CA GLN A 564 6.44 -32.35 9.24
C GLN A 564 6.43 -30.82 9.31
N GLU A 565 7.62 -30.24 9.51
CA GLU A 565 7.78 -28.79 9.53
C GLU A 565 7.39 -28.15 8.18
N PRO A 566 6.78 -26.96 8.20
CA PRO A 566 6.42 -26.26 6.98
C PRO A 566 7.63 -25.84 6.18
N SER A 567 7.60 -26.15 4.89
CA SER A 567 8.69 -25.90 3.96
C SER A 567 8.20 -25.16 2.71
N SER A 568 9.07 -25.05 1.70
CA SER A 568 8.71 -24.48 0.41
C SER A 568 7.74 -25.38 -0.38
N VAL A 569 7.63 -26.67 -0.07
CA VAL A 569 6.76 -27.63 -0.79
C VAL A 569 5.42 -27.90 -0.11
N THR A 570 5.17 -27.25 1.01
CA THR A 570 3.93 -27.42 1.79
C THR A 570 3.14 -26.13 1.84
N SER A 571 1.86 -26.24 2.17
CA SER A 571 0.92 -25.13 2.27
C SER A 571 0.00 -25.35 3.48
N PHE A 572 -0.09 -24.36 4.36
CA PHE A 572 -0.86 -24.41 5.60
C PHE A 572 -1.93 -23.32 5.62
N PHE A 573 -3.17 -23.70 5.93
CA PHE A 573 -4.35 -22.87 5.72
C PHE A 573 -5.29 -22.89 6.90
N MET A 574 -6.08 -21.83 6.98
CA MET A 574 -7.44 -21.93 7.51
C MET A 574 -8.42 -22.15 6.35
N ASP A 575 -9.20 -23.22 6.43
CA ASP A 575 -10.24 -23.61 5.49
C ASP A 575 -11.63 -23.37 6.10
N GLY A 576 -12.48 -22.68 5.35
CA GLY A 576 -13.85 -22.35 5.72
C GLY A 576 -13.97 -21.45 6.94
N TYR A 577 -15.18 -21.42 7.51
CA TYR A 577 -15.48 -20.74 8.76
C TYR A 577 -15.37 -21.68 9.97
N VAL A 578 -14.76 -21.18 11.03
CA VAL A 578 -14.62 -21.84 12.33
C VAL A 578 -15.30 -20.99 13.41
N SER A 579 -16.17 -21.63 14.21
CA SER A 579 -16.93 -20.95 15.25
C SER A 579 -16.02 -20.25 16.29
N PRO A 580 -16.49 -19.20 17.00
CA PRO A 580 -15.69 -18.48 17.97
C PRO A 580 -15.12 -19.39 19.07
N ASP A 581 -15.92 -20.33 19.57
CA ASP A 581 -15.50 -21.26 20.63
C ASP A 581 -14.41 -22.22 20.14
N SER A 582 -14.60 -22.80 18.95
CA SER A 582 -13.61 -23.67 18.32
C SER A 582 -12.31 -22.94 18.04
N TYR A 583 -12.38 -21.73 17.49
CA TYR A 583 -11.19 -20.93 17.19
C TYR A 583 -10.47 -20.48 18.47
N THR A 584 -11.22 -20.18 19.54
CA THR A 584 -10.65 -19.85 20.86
C THR A 584 -9.88 -21.03 21.44
N ALA A 585 -10.40 -22.25 21.31
CA ALA A 585 -9.68 -23.46 21.69
C ALA A 585 -8.39 -23.64 20.86
N MET A 586 -8.47 -23.41 19.53
CA MET A 586 -7.31 -23.48 18.64
C MET A 586 -6.21 -22.45 18.99
N LEU A 587 -6.58 -21.26 19.43
CA LEU A 587 -5.64 -20.23 19.90
C LEU A 587 -4.88 -20.62 21.18
N GLY A 588 -5.40 -21.59 21.94
CA GLY A 588 -4.73 -22.17 23.12
C GLY A 588 -3.71 -23.26 22.78
N GLN A 589 -3.65 -23.71 21.52
CA GLN A 589 -2.75 -24.76 21.07
C GLN A 589 -1.41 -24.21 20.62
N THR A 590 -0.41 -25.10 20.55
CA THR A 590 0.88 -24.82 19.90
C THR A 590 0.84 -25.26 18.44
N TRP A 591 1.35 -24.40 17.57
CA TRP A 591 1.39 -24.58 16.12
C TRP A 591 2.85 -24.67 15.69
N PHE A 592 3.28 -25.87 15.25
CA PHE A 592 4.68 -26.18 14.93
C PHE A 592 5.66 -25.76 16.03
N GLY A 593 5.34 -26.14 17.28
CA GLY A 593 6.16 -25.86 18.46
C GLY A 593 6.09 -24.42 18.99
N ARG A 594 5.26 -23.55 18.40
CA ARG A 594 5.12 -22.15 18.83
C ARG A 594 3.70 -21.81 19.26
N THR A 595 3.56 -20.91 20.23
CA THR A 595 2.26 -20.34 20.62
C THR A 595 1.85 -19.25 19.64
N THR A 596 0.55 -19.08 19.40
CA THR A 596 0.05 -17.99 18.54
C THR A 596 0.40 -16.60 19.10
N PRO A 597 1.15 -15.76 18.36
CA PRO A 597 1.43 -14.39 18.78
C PRO A 597 0.16 -13.53 18.75
N ARG A 598 -0.17 -12.87 19.85
CA ARG A 598 -1.44 -12.13 20.00
C ARG A 598 -1.31 -10.61 19.98
N ASP A 599 -0.18 -10.05 20.38
CA ASP A 599 0.07 -8.61 20.42
C ASP A 599 0.96 -8.12 19.25
N PHE A 600 0.77 -6.87 18.85
CA PHE A 600 1.66 -6.12 17.97
C PHE A 600 2.45 -5.09 18.80
N ARG A 601 3.78 -5.17 18.78
CA ARG A 601 4.67 -4.29 19.56
C ARG A 601 5.30 -3.15 18.74
N GLY A 602 4.92 -3.01 17.48
CA GLY A 602 5.54 -2.07 16.53
C GLY A 602 6.54 -2.75 15.58
N TYR A 603 6.81 -2.09 14.44
CA TYR A 603 7.69 -2.63 13.38
C TYR A 603 9.18 -2.71 13.74
N ASN A 604 9.60 -2.02 14.81
CA ASN A 604 10.98 -2.00 15.28
C ASN A 604 11.13 -2.72 16.64
N ALA A 605 10.13 -3.50 17.06
CA ALA A 605 10.13 -4.15 18.37
C ALA A 605 11.14 -5.30 18.45
N GLU A 606 11.34 -6.02 17.36
CA GLU A 606 12.30 -7.13 17.30
C GLU A 606 13.64 -6.64 16.77
N LYS A 607 14.66 -6.67 17.63
CA LYS A 607 15.97 -6.06 17.37
C LYS A 607 16.88 -6.90 16.46
N GLU A 608 16.61 -8.20 16.37
CA GLU A 608 17.46 -9.14 15.62
C GLU A 608 16.96 -9.37 14.18
N TYR A 609 15.76 -8.88 13.85
CA TYR A 609 15.13 -9.11 12.56
C TYR A 609 15.01 -7.83 11.76
N PHE A 610 15.12 -7.99 10.44
CA PHE A 610 14.89 -6.97 9.43
C PHE A 610 13.87 -7.53 8.44
N PHE A 611 13.18 -6.64 7.72
CA PHE A 611 12.29 -7.03 6.64
C PHE A 611 12.44 -6.12 5.44
N ALA A 612 12.19 -6.68 4.27
CA ALA A 612 12.22 -5.94 3.02
C ALA A 612 11.04 -4.97 2.92
N TYR A 613 11.32 -3.73 2.53
CA TYR A 613 10.33 -2.71 2.21
C TYR A 613 10.73 -1.98 0.93
N TRP A 614 9.75 -1.40 0.26
CA TRP A 614 9.96 -0.63 -0.96
C TRP A 614 9.83 0.85 -0.64
N GLU A 615 10.73 1.62 -1.24
CA GLU A 615 10.80 3.06 -1.10
C GLU A 615 10.93 3.72 -2.46
N SER A 616 10.25 4.84 -2.65
CA SER A 616 10.30 5.63 -3.87
C SER A 616 10.23 7.11 -3.51
N GLU A 617 11.37 7.78 -3.61
CA GLU A 617 11.44 9.24 -3.47
C GLU A 617 10.50 9.98 -4.44
N PRO A 618 10.43 9.66 -5.76
CA PRO A 618 9.49 10.33 -6.65
C PRO A 618 8.02 10.08 -6.26
N LEU A 619 7.69 8.93 -5.68
CA LEU A 619 6.35 8.69 -5.13
C LEU A 619 6.08 9.62 -3.92
N THR A 620 7.01 9.74 -2.98
CA THR A 620 6.90 10.68 -1.84
C THR A 620 6.69 12.11 -2.32
N TYR A 621 7.45 12.54 -3.34
CA TYR A 621 7.27 13.85 -3.95
C TYR A 621 5.91 14.00 -4.63
N ALA A 622 5.43 12.99 -5.36
CA ALA A 622 4.13 13.02 -6.01
C ALA A 622 2.98 13.17 -4.99
N ILE A 623 3.01 12.41 -3.90
CA ILE A 623 2.00 12.48 -2.83
C ILE A 623 2.05 13.85 -2.12
N THR A 624 3.25 14.36 -1.87
CA THR A 624 3.44 15.70 -1.28
C THR A 624 2.88 16.78 -2.20
N MET A 625 3.20 16.71 -3.49
CA MET A 625 2.69 17.63 -4.51
C MET A 625 1.16 17.60 -4.57
N LEU A 626 0.56 16.41 -4.58
CA LEU A 626 -0.89 16.23 -4.58
C LEU A 626 -1.54 16.92 -3.37
N GLY A 627 -1.04 16.66 -2.16
CA GLY A 627 -1.59 17.23 -0.94
C GLY A 627 -1.51 18.76 -0.92
N LEU A 628 -0.34 19.32 -1.28
CA LEU A 628 -0.12 20.77 -1.35
C LEU A 628 -0.97 21.43 -2.44
N ALA A 629 -1.04 20.83 -3.63
CA ALA A 629 -1.81 21.36 -4.75
C ALA A 629 -3.32 21.34 -4.43
N MET A 630 -3.83 20.25 -3.87
CA MET A 630 -5.23 20.19 -3.45
C MET A 630 -5.52 21.23 -2.36
N TYR A 631 -4.68 21.37 -1.34
CA TYR A 631 -4.89 22.37 -0.29
C TYR A 631 -4.96 23.79 -0.87
N SER A 632 -4.05 24.12 -1.78
CA SER A 632 -3.99 25.42 -2.47
C SER A 632 -5.22 25.70 -3.35
N ASN A 633 -5.91 24.64 -3.77
CA ASN A 633 -7.09 24.73 -4.62
C ASN A 633 -8.40 24.74 -3.81
N ILE A 634 -8.35 24.85 -2.48
CA ILE A 634 -9.56 24.99 -1.66
C ILE A 634 -10.01 26.46 -1.70
N ASP A 635 -11.18 26.71 -2.29
CA ASP A 635 -11.88 28.00 -2.21
C ASP A 635 -12.37 28.20 -0.76
N GLU A 636 -11.95 29.29 -0.13
CA GLU A 636 -12.43 29.72 1.20
C GLU A 636 -13.85 30.30 1.18
#